data_AF-A0A093V5C3-F1
#
_entry.id   AF-A0A093V5C3-F1
#
_cell.length_a   1.000
_cell.length_b   1.000
_cell.length_c   1.000
_cell.angle_alpha   90.00
_cell.angle_beta   90.00
_cell.angle_gamma   90.00
#
_symmetry.space_group_name_H-M   'P 1'
#
loop_
_entity.id
_entity.type
_entity.pdbx_description
1 polymer ?
#
loop_
_entity_poly.entity_id
_entity_poly.type
_entity_poly.pdbx_seq_one_letter_code
_entity_poly.pdbx_strand_id
1 'polypeptide(L)'
;MLTKAFFRPKYMALQAARFTRQLATTSNQAPTNSLDLLQEISQLAEDNKSPVPGTPTKATQSGAASPQTSGTEPAKHWPERLNDISQGSRLPRSVQALYLRPLRRKAQHGLPVCDLQLRSYSVRNVEFFADFAIRAAYYLNLPVSGPVPLPRIVERWTVPRSNFVHKKSQENFERITLRRLIQIKDGHPETVQLWLAFLRRHAFYGVGMKANVFDFDDLDVGGSLDATADDVDKALEPYFAQFGQRHDAKQQKSMITISTTSFTSSKMRSSIPLGMVKNELQKLSISRCRSCLNTTRLPSRRRTVHTSSAAQPSPNRVIFSGIQPTGIPHIGNYLGALREWVRLQNDAGAKDKCIYSIVDLHALTGNQSPHELRQRRKESFAMLLAIGLDPRKSILFYQSDVSAHAELMWILSAVASMGYLSRMTQWKDVDLENDTAKSKLRLGLFSYPVLQAADILVHGATHVPVGEDQKQHIEFTRYTANSFNHRFDTDLFPAPEALISPARRVMSLRDPIHKMSKSEEDKRSTILLNDTVKEVQQKIKQAVTDSEPGISYDPVRRPGISNLIEILSHLEEPNGRSCEEIASEFQSTRIKAFKDHVEATINAHIQPIRERFLEIMNKDNEENGYLQDIAEQGAVRARESANKTMETVRDAMATQTTCILPRSLSHIVYCN
;
A
#
# COMPACT_ATOMS: atom_id res chain seq x y z
N MET A 1 47.09 -48.49 14.00
CA MET A 1 48.00 -47.60 14.75
C MET A 1 47.22 -46.30 14.99
N LEU A 2 46.50 -46.12 16.12
CA LEU A 2 47.01 -45.70 17.45
C LEU A 2 47.97 -44.50 17.28
N THR A 3 47.78 -43.31 17.87
CA THR A 3 47.38 -43.04 19.26
C THR A 3 47.10 -41.54 19.50
N LYS A 4 46.28 -41.27 20.52
CA LYS A 4 46.08 -40.00 21.26
C LYS A 4 47.35 -39.52 21.98
N ALA A 5 47.37 -38.22 22.37
CA ALA A 5 47.74 -37.67 23.70
C ALA A 5 48.49 -36.32 23.58
N PHE A 6 47.88 -35.19 23.99
CA PHE A 6 47.94 -34.53 25.32
C PHE A 6 49.27 -33.81 25.64
N PHE A 7 49.22 -32.51 25.97
CA PHE A 7 49.66 -31.98 27.29
C PHE A 7 49.30 -30.48 27.45
N ARG A 8 48.54 -30.16 28.52
CA ARG A 8 48.48 -28.85 29.20
C ARG A 8 49.51 -28.84 30.34
N PRO A 9 49.94 -27.66 30.83
CA PRO A 9 49.76 -27.34 32.27
C PRO A 9 49.23 -25.88 32.46
N LYS A 10 48.30 -25.53 33.39
CA LYS A 10 48.33 -25.46 34.89
C LYS A 10 49.33 -24.36 35.37
N TYR A 11 49.10 -23.39 36.28
CA TYR A 11 48.18 -23.13 37.43
C TYR A 11 48.23 -21.62 37.85
N MET A 12 47.08 -21.09 38.33
CA MET A 12 46.80 -20.33 39.57
C MET A 12 47.77 -19.31 40.25
N ALA A 13 47.18 -18.14 40.55
CA ALA A 13 47.13 -17.37 41.82
C ALA A 13 48.40 -17.12 42.67
N LEU A 14 48.67 -15.84 42.99
CA LEU A 14 48.84 -15.35 44.38
C LEU A 14 49.01 -13.83 44.47
N GLN A 15 48.50 -13.30 45.58
CA GLN A 15 48.61 -11.94 46.09
C GLN A 15 50.05 -11.58 46.55
N ALA A 16 50.23 -10.26 46.74
CA ALA A 16 51.08 -9.61 47.75
C ALA A 16 52.58 -9.35 47.45
N ALA A 17 52.83 -8.06 47.16
CA ALA A 17 53.69 -7.13 47.91
C ALA A 17 55.23 -7.25 47.88
N ARG A 18 55.85 -6.17 47.37
CA ARG A 18 56.97 -5.40 47.98
C ARG A 18 56.96 -3.99 47.39
N PHE A 19 56.43 -2.98 48.08
CA PHE A 19 57.13 -2.04 49.00
C PHE A 19 58.26 -1.25 48.30
N THR A 20 58.01 -0.03 47.80
CA THR A 20 58.05 1.33 48.43
C THR A 20 59.45 1.94 48.65
N ARG A 21 59.59 3.21 48.28
CA ARG A 21 59.98 4.38 49.12
C ARG A 21 59.70 5.66 48.30
N GLN A 22 59.20 6.80 48.80
CA GLN A 22 58.73 7.21 50.14
C GLN A 22 57.98 8.56 50.02
N LEU A 23 56.81 8.64 50.69
CA LEU A 23 56.29 9.71 51.60
C LEU A 23 56.10 11.15 51.07
N ALA A 24 55.13 11.96 51.49
CA ALA A 24 53.92 11.93 52.33
C ALA A 24 53.26 13.33 52.13
N THR A 25 51.98 13.65 52.33
CA THR A 25 51.19 13.67 53.57
C THR A 25 49.72 14.07 53.24
N THR A 26 48.76 13.35 53.83
CA THR A 26 47.48 13.75 54.47
C THR A 26 46.94 15.20 54.26
N SER A 27 45.64 15.51 54.13
CA SER A 27 44.45 15.00 54.82
C SER A 27 43.13 15.60 54.29
N ASN A 28 42.04 14.83 54.44
CA ASN A 28 40.69 15.19 54.92
C ASN A 28 39.71 16.13 54.17
N GLN A 29 38.47 15.59 54.13
CA GLN A 29 37.15 16.24 54.29
C GLN A 29 36.47 16.89 53.07
N ALA A 30 35.25 16.42 52.80
CA ALA A 30 34.21 17.12 52.01
C ALA A 30 33.84 18.45 52.71
N PRO A 31 33.35 19.48 51.98
CA PRO A 31 31.89 19.63 51.91
C PRO A 31 31.32 20.36 50.66
N THR A 32 29.99 20.29 50.59
CA THR A 32 28.99 21.19 50.01
C THR A 32 29.40 22.66 49.73
N ASN A 33 28.98 23.23 48.59
CA ASN A 33 27.85 24.18 48.57
C ASN A 33 27.49 24.66 47.15
N SER A 34 26.19 24.77 46.95
CA SER A 34 25.45 24.99 45.72
C SER A 34 25.16 26.48 45.47
N LEU A 35 26.19 27.33 45.33
CA LEU A 35 25.98 28.76 45.10
C LEU A 35 26.95 29.45 44.12
N ASP A 36 28.02 28.79 43.65
CA ASP A 36 28.96 29.41 42.70
C ASP A 36 28.65 29.17 41.21
N LEU A 37 27.73 28.28 40.87
CA LEU A 37 27.34 28.00 39.47
C LEU A 37 26.25 28.93 38.92
N LEU A 38 25.64 29.77 39.77
CA LEU A 38 24.61 30.73 39.36
C LEU A 38 25.15 32.13 39.05
N GLN A 39 26.44 32.38 39.27
CA GLN A 39 27.05 33.69 39.03
C GLN A 39 27.83 33.77 37.70
N GLU A 40 28.25 32.63 37.12
CA GLU A 40 28.91 32.60 35.80
C GLU A 40 27.95 32.59 34.59
N ILE A 41 26.66 32.30 34.78
CA ILE A 41 25.68 32.28 33.67
C ILE A 41 25.08 33.67 33.40
N SER A 42 25.14 34.60 34.36
CA SER A 42 24.56 35.95 34.22
C SER A 42 25.46 36.94 33.46
N GLN A 43 26.72 36.60 33.19
CA GLN A 43 27.72 37.53 32.62
C GLN A 43 28.02 37.37 31.12
N LEU A 44 27.31 36.47 30.42
CA LEU A 44 27.45 36.29 28.96
C LEU A 44 26.26 36.81 28.15
N ALA A 45 25.36 37.58 28.76
CA ALA A 45 24.13 38.09 28.13
C ALA A 45 24.12 39.60 27.84
N GLU A 46 25.20 40.35 28.07
CA GLU A 46 25.20 41.82 27.90
C GLU A 46 25.98 42.38 26.69
N ASP A 47 26.81 41.60 25.99
CA ASP A 47 27.57 42.12 24.85
C ASP A 47 27.01 41.65 23.50
N ASN A 48 25.98 42.37 23.01
CA ASN A 48 25.78 42.69 21.59
C ASN A 48 24.57 43.61 21.39
N LYS A 49 24.76 44.91 21.67
CA LYS A 49 23.90 46.00 21.20
C LYS A 49 24.75 47.17 20.75
N SER A 50 24.64 47.53 19.47
CA SER A 50 25.13 48.78 18.86
C SER A 50 24.60 48.92 17.42
N PRO A 51 24.46 50.14 16.85
CA PRO A 51 23.14 50.72 16.63
C PRO A 51 22.77 51.01 15.17
N VAL A 52 21.47 51.29 14.96
CA VAL A 52 20.84 51.74 13.72
C VAL A 52 20.89 53.28 13.62
N PRO A 53 21.17 53.88 12.45
CA PRO A 53 20.85 55.28 12.20
C PRO A 53 19.64 55.49 11.26
N GLY A 54 18.69 56.27 11.78
CA GLY A 54 17.75 57.24 11.20
C GLY A 54 17.40 57.34 9.71
N THR A 55 16.12 57.70 9.48
CA THR A 55 15.59 58.41 8.29
C THR A 55 14.87 59.69 8.75
N PRO A 56 14.50 60.66 7.90
CA PRO A 56 15.13 61.19 6.68
C PRO A 56 15.26 62.74 6.71
N THR A 57 16.02 63.33 5.78
CA THR A 57 16.01 64.80 5.57
C THR A 57 15.81 65.12 4.09
N LYS A 58 14.88 66.04 3.79
CA LYS A 58 14.60 66.62 2.46
C LYS A 58 15.74 67.53 2.02
N ALA A 59 16.22 67.39 0.77
CA ALA A 59 16.73 68.50 -0.05
C ALA A 59 16.92 68.12 -1.55
N THR A 60 16.13 68.79 -2.39
CA THR A 60 16.42 69.47 -3.68
C THR A 60 17.38 68.89 -4.75
N GLN A 61 16.76 68.49 -5.87
CA GLN A 61 17.04 68.72 -7.31
C GLN A 61 18.46 68.97 -7.86
N SER A 62 18.87 68.11 -8.80
CA SER A 62 19.30 68.41 -10.19
C SER A 62 19.47 67.04 -10.89
N GLY A 63 19.13 66.74 -12.15
CA GLY A 63 18.80 67.52 -13.34
C GLY A 63 19.57 66.92 -14.52
N ALA A 64 19.14 65.79 -15.11
CA ALA A 64 19.61 65.34 -16.43
C ALA A 64 18.66 64.31 -17.08
N ALA A 65 18.44 64.52 -18.39
CA ALA A 65 17.39 64.03 -19.27
C ALA A 65 17.22 62.50 -19.44
N SER A 66 15.97 62.08 -19.68
CA SER A 66 15.57 60.79 -20.26
C SER A 66 15.50 60.84 -21.79
N PRO A 67 15.62 59.69 -22.47
CA PRO A 67 14.81 59.40 -23.65
C PRO A 67 13.77 58.31 -23.32
N GLN A 68 12.57 58.53 -23.84
CA GLN A 68 11.34 57.79 -23.57
C GLN A 68 11.34 56.37 -24.14
N THR A 69 10.84 55.40 -23.37
CA THR A 69 10.23 54.17 -23.88
C THR A 69 8.85 53.97 -23.26
N SER A 70 7.86 53.88 -24.16
CA SER A 70 6.48 53.37 -24.05
C SER A 70 5.97 52.95 -22.67
N GLY A 71 4.86 53.59 -22.28
CA GLY A 71 4.22 53.50 -20.97
C GLY A 71 4.00 52.09 -20.45
N THR A 72 4.63 51.82 -19.31
CA THR A 72 4.24 50.75 -18.39
C THR A 72 3.65 51.47 -17.17
N GLU A 73 2.37 51.25 -16.87
CA GLU A 73 1.79 51.76 -15.63
C GLU A 73 2.64 51.27 -14.43
N PRO A 74 2.87 52.12 -13.40
CA PRO A 74 3.68 51.73 -12.27
C PRO A 74 3.08 50.49 -11.61
N ALA A 75 3.89 49.45 -11.47
CA ALA A 75 3.44 48.15 -11.01
C ALA A 75 2.84 48.29 -9.59
N LYS A 76 1.51 48.11 -9.48
CA LYS A 76 0.71 48.28 -8.24
C LYS A 76 1.40 47.67 -7.01
N HIS A 77 1.21 48.28 -5.84
CA HIS A 77 1.82 47.79 -4.61
C HIS A 77 1.31 46.36 -4.31
N TRP A 78 2.20 45.47 -3.85
CA TRP A 78 1.89 44.03 -3.59
C TRP A 78 0.54 43.73 -2.91
N PRO A 79 0.07 44.50 -1.89
CA PRO A 79 -1.25 44.30 -1.27
C PRO A 79 -2.43 44.56 -2.22
N GLU A 80 -2.30 45.50 -3.16
CA GLU A 80 -3.36 45.82 -4.12
C GLU A 80 -3.46 44.76 -5.21
N ARG A 81 -2.33 44.18 -5.66
CA ARG A 81 -2.34 43.03 -6.57
C ARG A 81 -2.93 41.78 -5.92
N LEU A 82 -2.67 41.56 -4.64
CA LEU A 82 -3.28 40.46 -3.87
C LEU A 82 -4.79 40.64 -3.71
N ASN A 83 -5.27 41.87 -3.52
CA ASN A 83 -6.71 42.16 -3.47
C ASN A 83 -7.39 41.91 -4.83
N ASP A 84 -6.75 42.25 -5.95
CA ASP A 84 -7.27 41.97 -7.31
C ASP A 84 -7.33 40.46 -7.60
N ILE A 85 -6.36 39.67 -7.12
CA ILE A 85 -6.35 38.19 -7.23
C ILE A 85 -7.40 37.55 -6.29
N SER A 86 -7.58 38.11 -5.09
CA SER A 86 -8.51 37.60 -4.06
C SER A 86 -9.99 37.82 -4.41
N GLN A 87 -10.31 38.79 -5.27
CA GLN A 87 -11.69 39.04 -5.70
C GLN A 87 -12.29 37.91 -6.57
N GLY A 88 -11.47 37.01 -7.14
CA GLY A 88 -11.91 36.01 -8.12
C GLY A 88 -12.10 34.58 -7.62
N SER A 89 -11.51 34.17 -6.49
CA SER A 89 -11.62 32.78 -6.02
C SER A 89 -11.89 32.71 -4.52
N ARG A 90 -13.17 32.73 -4.14
CA ARG A 90 -13.57 32.34 -2.78
C ARG A 90 -13.19 30.87 -2.58
N LEU A 91 -12.13 30.62 -1.81
CA LEU A 91 -11.80 29.26 -1.36
C LEU A 91 -13.05 28.63 -0.71
N PRO A 92 -13.34 27.34 -0.91
CA PRO A 92 -14.44 26.68 -0.22
C PRO A 92 -14.34 26.89 1.29
N ARG A 93 -15.47 27.06 1.98
CA ARG A 93 -15.49 27.35 3.44
C ARG A 93 -14.70 26.32 4.27
N SER A 94 -14.64 25.07 3.82
CA SER A 94 -13.83 24.00 4.41
C SER A 94 -12.32 24.28 4.35
N VAL A 95 -11.84 24.83 3.23
CA VAL A 95 -10.43 25.19 3.02
C VAL A 95 -10.10 26.47 3.78
N GLN A 96 -11.02 27.44 3.82
CA GLN A 96 -10.85 28.65 4.64
C GLN A 96 -10.73 28.31 6.13
N ALA A 97 -11.49 27.33 6.62
CA ALA A 97 -11.47 26.93 8.01
C ALA A 97 -10.09 26.45 8.50
N LEU A 98 -9.25 25.87 7.62
CA LEU A 98 -7.89 25.43 7.95
C LEU A 98 -6.95 26.59 8.30
N TYR A 99 -7.18 27.76 7.71
CA TYR A 99 -6.39 28.96 7.97
C TYR A 99 -6.88 29.74 9.21
N LEU A 100 -8.03 29.37 9.76
CA LEU A 100 -8.61 29.97 10.95
C LEU A 100 -8.27 29.13 12.19
N ARG A 101 -8.12 29.81 13.33
CA ARG A 101 -7.93 29.13 14.62
C ARG A 101 -9.15 28.25 14.93
N PRO A 102 -8.95 27.03 15.46
CA PRO A 102 -10.04 26.14 15.78
C PRO A 102 -10.90 26.72 16.91
N LEU A 103 -12.21 26.66 16.75
CA LEU A 103 -13.17 27.10 17.76
C LEU A 103 -13.11 26.18 18.97
N ARG A 104 -13.32 26.74 20.17
CA ARG A 104 -13.26 26.01 21.45
C ARG A 104 -14.45 26.34 22.31
N ARG A 105 -14.87 25.37 23.11
CA ARG A 105 -15.91 25.51 24.12
C ARG A 105 -15.29 25.70 25.49
N LYS A 106 -15.97 26.46 26.35
CA LYS A 106 -15.57 26.63 27.74
C LYS A 106 -16.00 25.39 28.54
N ALA A 107 -15.12 24.92 29.42
CA ALA A 107 -15.42 23.87 30.39
C ALA A 107 -16.32 24.45 31.50
N GLN A 108 -17.24 23.65 32.03
CA GLN A 108 -18.16 24.05 33.10
C GLN A 108 -17.57 23.79 34.49
N HIS A 109 -16.97 22.61 34.69
CA HIS A 109 -16.37 22.15 35.94
C HIS A 109 -14.84 22.00 35.84
N GLY A 110 -14.31 21.88 34.62
CA GLY A 110 -12.87 21.81 34.36
C GLY A 110 -12.21 20.47 34.69
N LEU A 111 -13.00 19.42 34.91
CA LEU A 111 -12.54 18.08 35.28
C LEU A 111 -11.91 17.38 34.07
N PRO A 112 -10.66 16.87 34.17
CA PRO A 112 -10.01 16.18 33.07
C PRO A 112 -10.60 14.78 32.89
N VAL A 113 -11.08 14.48 31.68
CA VAL A 113 -11.68 13.17 31.33
C VAL A 113 -10.76 12.37 30.41
N CYS A 114 -10.03 13.03 29.51
CA CYS A 114 -9.11 12.34 28.63
C CYS A 114 -7.88 13.18 28.28
N ASP A 115 -6.71 12.58 28.43
CA ASP A 115 -5.43 13.12 27.99
C ASP A 115 -4.95 12.41 26.72
N LEU A 116 -4.97 13.13 25.62
CA LEU A 116 -4.52 12.68 24.31
C LEU A 116 -3.10 13.18 24.02
N GLN A 117 -2.15 12.25 23.96
CA GLN A 117 -0.77 12.52 23.57
C GLN A 117 -0.52 12.12 22.13
N LEU A 118 -0.14 13.10 21.31
CA LEU A 118 0.28 12.92 19.92
C LEU A 118 1.80 12.95 19.82
N ARG A 119 2.37 12.09 18.99
CA ARG A 119 3.82 11.92 18.78
C ARG A 119 4.14 11.85 17.29
N SER A 120 5.11 12.64 16.82
CA SER A 120 5.59 12.53 15.44
C SER A 120 7.05 12.99 15.32
N TYR A 121 7.73 12.55 14.27
CA TYR A 121 9.04 13.06 13.86
C TYR A 121 8.92 14.36 13.03
N SER A 122 7.73 14.66 12.50
CA SER A 122 7.46 15.85 11.69
C SER A 122 6.61 16.87 12.47
N VAL A 123 7.08 18.12 12.53
CA VAL A 123 6.34 19.24 13.13
C VAL A 123 5.00 19.43 12.42
N ARG A 124 5.01 19.42 11.09
CA ARG A 124 3.82 19.66 10.26
C ARG A 124 2.73 18.62 10.52
N ASN A 125 3.11 17.35 10.65
CA ASN A 125 2.15 16.25 10.83
C ASN A 125 1.49 16.30 12.21
N VAL A 126 2.28 16.53 13.27
CA VAL A 126 1.73 16.61 14.63
C VAL A 126 0.83 17.83 14.81
N GLU A 127 1.16 18.96 14.18
CA GLU A 127 0.35 20.19 14.26
C GLU A 127 -0.94 20.08 13.45
N PHE A 128 -0.86 19.54 12.23
CA PHE A 128 -2.03 19.29 11.40
C PHE A 128 -3.02 18.35 12.10
N PHE A 129 -2.53 17.23 12.64
CA PHE A 129 -3.40 16.26 13.30
C PHE A 129 -3.91 16.77 14.65
N ALA A 130 -3.14 17.59 15.37
CA ALA A 130 -3.61 18.26 16.58
C ALA A 130 -4.76 19.23 16.29
N ASP A 131 -4.66 20.03 15.22
CA ASP A 131 -5.73 20.94 14.79
C ASP A 131 -6.99 20.17 14.39
N PHE A 132 -6.83 19.08 13.62
CA PHE A 132 -7.93 18.17 13.27
C PHE A 132 -8.64 17.60 14.52
N ALA A 133 -7.87 17.13 15.50
CA ALA A 133 -8.42 16.55 16.72
C ALA A 133 -9.25 17.55 17.55
N ILE A 134 -8.79 18.80 17.64
CA ILE A 134 -9.52 19.88 18.33
C ILE A 134 -10.82 20.23 17.61
N ARG A 135 -10.79 20.29 16.27
CA ARG A 135 -12.01 20.54 15.48
C ARG A 135 -13.04 19.43 15.63
N ALA A 136 -12.61 18.17 15.60
CA ALA A 136 -13.49 17.03 15.83
C ALA A 136 -14.17 17.09 17.20
N ALA A 137 -13.42 17.46 18.25
CA ALA A 137 -13.96 17.62 19.59
C ALA A 137 -15.00 18.76 19.68
N TYR A 138 -14.77 19.88 18.98
CA TYR A 138 -15.71 21.00 18.95
C TYR A 138 -17.08 20.62 18.39
N TYR A 139 -17.12 19.77 17.35
CA TYR A 139 -18.37 19.26 16.76
C TYR A 139 -19.10 18.27 17.67
N LEU A 140 -18.36 17.52 18.49
CA LEU A 140 -18.92 16.58 19.48
C LEU A 140 -19.28 17.26 20.81
N ASN A 141 -19.34 18.60 20.84
CA ASN A 141 -19.64 19.39 22.02
C ASN A 141 -18.64 19.22 23.19
N LEU A 142 -17.42 18.72 22.94
CA LEU A 142 -16.42 18.48 23.98
C LEU A 142 -15.57 19.73 24.27
N PRO A 143 -15.49 20.21 25.53
CA PRO A 143 -14.53 21.24 25.95
C PRO A 143 -13.09 20.73 25.86
N VAL A 144 -12.21 21.51 25.21
CA VAL A 144 -10.81 21.11 24.94
C VAL A 144 -9.81 22.15 25.40
N SER A 145 -8.74 21.67 26.05
CA SER A 145 -7.51 22.39 26.36
C SER A 145 -6.32 21.85 25.54
N GLY A 146 -5.33 22.70 25.25
CA GLY A 146 -4.20 22.37 24.37
C GLY A 146 -4.33 22.97 22.96
N PRO A 147 -3.52 22.59 21.96
CA PRO A 147 -2.47 21.59 22.04
C PRO A 147 -1.26 22.17 22.79
N VAL A 148 -0.91 21.58 23.93
CA VAL A 148 0.27 22.00 24.72
C VAL A 148 1.49 21.25 24.19
N PRO A 149 2.59 21.94 23.81
CA PRO A 149 3.82 21.27 23.44
C PRO A 149 4.43 20.58 24.67
N LEU A 150 4.61 19.26 24.57
CA LEU A 150 5.33 18.49 25.58
C LEU A 150 6.83 18.45 25.24
N PRO A 151 7.71 18.22 26.24
CA PRO A 151 9.15 18.06 25.99
C PRO A 151 9.44 17.04 24.89
N ARG A 152 10.26 17.44 23.92
CA ARG A 152 10.72 16.56 22.83
C ARG A 152 11.61 15.45 23.39
N ILE A 153 11.46 14.24 22.87
CA ILE A 153 12.35 13.13 23.19
C ILE A 153 13.47 13.12 22.14
N VAL A 154 14.72 13.23 22.58
CA VAL A 154 15.90 13.18 21.70
C VAL A 154 16.67 11.91 22.00
N GLU A 155 16.61 10.97 21.08
CA GLU A 155 17.40 9.74 21.15
C GLU A 155 18.63 9.91 20.27
N ARG A 156 19.81 9.63 20.82
CA ARG A 156 21.08 9.75 20.10
C ARG A 156 21.75 8.39 20.06
N TRP A 157 22.29 8.04 18.90
CA TRP A 157 23.10 6.85 18.75
C TRP A 157 24.28 7.14 17.85
N THR A 158 25.37 6.42 18.08
CA THR A 158 26.60 6.54 17.32
C THR A 158 26.80 5.26 16.52
N VAL A 159 27.08 5.41 15.23
CA VAL A 159 27.32 4.27 14.33
C VAL A 159 28.68 4.47 13.68
N PRO A 160 29.51 3.43 13.53
CA PRO A 160 30.70 3.52 12.69
C PRO A 160 30.32 3.98 11.27
N ARG A 161 31.08 4.90 10.68
CA ARG A 161 30.81 5.42 9.32
C ARG A 161 30.87 4.35 8.21
N SER A 162 31.34 3.15 8.53
CA SER A 162 31.56 2.05 7.60
C SER A 162 31.36 0.72 8.33
N ASN A 163 30.96 -0.31 7.58
CA ASN A 163 30.68 -1.66 8.11
C ASN A 163 31.93 -2.41 8.62
N PHE A 164 33.13 -1.82 8.57
CA PHE A 164 34.35 -2.46 9.04
C PHE A 164 34.47 -2.43 10.57
N VAL A 165 34.61 -3.61 11.18
CA VAL A 165 34.50 -3.91 12.62
C VAL A 165 35.44 -3.07 13.54
N HIS A 166 36.49 -2.44 12.99
CA HIS A 166 37.49 -1.69 13.77
C HIS A 166 37.64 -0.22 13.37
N LYS A 167 36.61 0.40 12.79
CA LYS A 167 36.73 1.78 12.31
C LYS A 167 36.65 2.80 13.46
N LYS A 168 37.64 3.69 13.53
CA LYS A 168 37.74 4.77 14.55
C LYS A 168 36.82 5.98 14.29
N SER A 169 36.31 6.15 13.06
CA SER A 169 35.43 7.26 12.69
C SER A 169 33.96 6.90 12.93
N GLN A 170 33.30 7.64 13.82
CA GLN A 170 31.89 7.48 14.18
C GLN A 170 31.03 8.59 13.57
N GLU A 171 29.78 8.27 13.23
CA GLU A 171 28.71 9.18 12.86
C GLU A 171 27.69 9.23 14.00
N ASN A 172 27.25 10.43 14.37
CA ASN A 172 26.26 10.65 15.40
C ASN A 172 24.91 10.90 14.71
N PHE A 173 23.91 10.11 15.06
CA PHE A 173 22.54 10.29 14.60
C PHE A 173 21.68 10.73 15.77
N GLU A 174 20.74 11.64 15.51
CA GLU A 174 19.71 12.02 16.48
C GLU A 174 18.31 11.82 15.89
N ARG A 175 17.42 11.25 16.71
CA ARG A 175 15.98 11.16 16.43
C ARG A 175 15.24 12.03 17.41
N ILE A 176 14.56 13.04 16.89
CA ILE A 176 13.75 13.96 17.66
C ILE A 176 12.28 13.56 17.50
N THR A 177 11.66 13.13 18.59
CA THR A 177 10.21 12.89 18.65
C THR A 177 9.52 14.08 19.30
N LEU A 178 8.68 14.76 18.53
CA LEU A 178 7.87 15.89 18.97
C LEU A 178 6.56 15.39 19.57
N ARG A 179 6.10 16.06 20.63
CA ARG A 179 4.94 15.65 21.39
C ARG A 179 3.97 16.81 21.57
N ARG A 180 2.66 16.53 21.49
CA ARG A 180 1.57 17.48 21.79
C ARG A 180 0.57 16.80 22.72
N LEU A 181 0.12 17.51 23.75
CA LEU A 181 -0.95 17.08 24.65
C LEU A 181 -2.23 17.86 24.33
N ILE A 182 -3.32 17.14 24.16
CA ILE A 182 -4.68 17.67 24.07
C ILE A 182 -5.46 17.06 25.23
N GLN A 183 -6.13 17.90 26.01
CA GLN A 183 -6.88 17.46 27.18
C GLN A 183 -8.36 17.80 27.01
N ILE A 184 -9.22 16.80 27.12
CA ILE A 184 -10.67 16.95 27.13
C ILE A 184 -11.14 17.15 28.58
N LYS A 185 -12.03 18.12 28.78
CA LYS A 185 -12.61 18.45 30.08
C LYS A 185 -14.12 18.29 30.06
N ASP A 186 -14.72 17.81 31.15
CA ASP A 186 -16.17 17.69 31.35
C ASP A 186 -16.93 16.93 30.23
N GLY A 187 -16.28 15.98 29.56
CA GLY A 187 -16.87 15.18 28.48
C GLY A 187 -17.55 13.91 29.01
N HIS A 188 -18.69 13.53 28.45
CA HIS A 188 -19.29 12.23 28.76
C HIS A 188 -18.42 11.08 28.19
N PRO A 189 -18.11 10.02 28.96
CA PRO A 189 -17.20 8.95 28.55
C PRO A 189 -17.53 8.33 27.19
N GLU A 190 -18.80 8.06 26.89
CA GLU A 190 -19.22 7.51 25.59
C GLU A 190 -18.89 8.44 24.41
N THR A 191 -19.04 9.76 24.60
CA THR A 191 -18.74 10.75 23.55
C THR A 191 -17.23 10.88 23.36
N VAL A 192 -16.44 10.78 24.43
CA VAL A 192 -14.98 10.76 24.37
C VAL A 192 -14.49 9.49 23.65
N GLN A 193 -15.11 8.34 23.90
CA GLN A 193 -14.81 7.10 23.19
C GLN A 193 -15.14 7.20 21.69
N LEU A 194 -16.30 7.79 21.34
CA LEU A 194 -16.67 8.05 19.95
C LEU A 194 -15.67 9.01 19.26
N TRP A 195 -15.24 10.05 19.97
CA TRP A 195 -14.20 10.97 19.50
C TRP A 195 -12.88 10.24 19.25
N LEU A 196 -12.41 9.42 20.20
CA LEU A 196 -11.19 8.63 20.05
C LEU A 196 -11.30 7.62 18.89
N ALA A 197 -12.45 6.96 18.73
CA ALA A 197 -12.70 6.06 17.61
C ALA A 197 -12.66 6.79 16.26
N PHE A 198 -13.22 8.00 16.19
CA PHE A 198 -13.16 8.87 15.03
C PHE A 198 -11.72 9.27 14.68
N LEU A 199 -10.92 9.64 15.69
CA LEU A 199 -9.50 9.96 15.49
C LEU A 199 -8.69 8.75 15.03
N ARG A 200 -8.99 7.54 15.53
CA ARG A 200 -8.32 6.30 15.07
C ARG A 200 -8.62 6.00 13.61
N ARG A 201 -9.88 6.17 13.17
CA ARG A 201 -10.27 5.96 11.78
C ARG A 201 -9.58 6.93 10.82
N HIS A 202 -9.35 8.16 11.26
CA HIS A 202 -8.74 9.23 10.46
C HIS A 202 -7.29 9.54 10.88
N ALA A 203 -6.58 8.57 11.46
CA ALA A 203 -5.21 8.76 11.93
C ALA A 203 -4.28 9.21 10.79
N PHE A 204 -3.62 10.36 10.98
CA PHE A 204 -2.71 10.92 9.98
C PHE A 204 -1.37 10.16 9.99
N TYR A 205 -0.77 9.96 8.82
CA TYR A 205 0.44 9.15 8.69
C TYR A 205 1.61 9.75 9.49
N GLY A 206 2.38 8.86 10.13
CA GLY A 206 3.53 9.25 10.94
C GLY A 206 3.18 9.96 12.26
N VAL A 207 1.90 9.96 12.68
CA VAL A 207 1.48 10.45 14.00
C VAL A 207 1.03 9.27 14.86
N GLY A 208 1.76 9.02 15.94
CA GLY A 208 1.38 8.06 16.98
C GLY A 208 0.49 8.70 18.04
N MET A 209 -0.50 7.96 18.53
CA MET A 209 -1.49 8.44 19.50
C MET A 209 -1.46 7.58 20.77
N LYS A 210 -1.46 8.21 21.94
CA LYS A 210 -1.67 7.56 23.24
C LYS A 210 -2.75 8.34 23.99
N ALA A 211 -3.85 7.70 24.34
CA ALA A 211 -4.93 8.31 25.10
C ALA A 211 -4.98 7.68 26.50
N ASN A 212 -5.02 8.52 27.54
CA ASN A 212 -5.40 8.10 28.89
C ASN A 212 -6.82 8.60 29.12
N VAL A 213 -7.75 7.70 29.47
CA VAL A 213 -9.15 8.03 29.77
C VAL A 213 -9.36 7.84 31.26
N PHE A 214 -10.00 8.81 31.90
CA PHE A 214 -10.36 8.78 33.31
C PHE A 214 -11.87 8.58 33.40
N ASP A 215 -12.26 7.46 34.00
CA ASP A 215 -13.65 7.18 34.35
C ASP A 215 -13.83 7.48 35.85
N PHE A 216 -14.91 8.18 36.18
CA PHE A 216 -15.25 8.54 37.55
C PHE A 216 -16.48 7.72 37.95
N ASP A 217 -16.28 6.77 38.84
CA ASP A 217 -17.34 5.96 39.44
C ASP A 217 -17.67 6.45 40.85
N ASP A 218 -18.87 6.11 41.33
CA ASP A 218 -19.29 6.44 42.69
C ASP A 218 -18.41 5.74 43.76
N LEU A 219 -18.22 6.40 44.90
CA LEU A 219 -17.28 5.99 45.97
C LEU A 219 -17.55 4.61 46.61
N ASP A 220 -18.67 3.96 46.31
CA ASP A 220 -19.12 2.70 46.95
C ASP A 220 -19.05 1.46 46.02
N VAL A 221 -18.40 1.59 44.86
CA VAL A 221 -18.35 0.51 43.85
C VAL A 221 -17.43 -0.66 44.26
N GLY A 222 -16.49 -0.45 45.21
CA GLY A 222 -15.60 -1.51 45.70
C GLY A 222 -16.35 -2.72 46.28
N GLY A 223 -17.42 -2.48 47.04
CA GLY A 223 -18.26 -3.56 47.59
C GLY A 223 -19.07 -4.30 46.53
N SER A 224 -19.47 -3.60 45.45
CA SER A 224 -20.18 -4.22 44.32
C SER A 224 -19.24 -5.02 43.41
N LEU A 225 -18.01 -4.55 43.24
CA LEU A 225 -16.98 -5.23 42.44
C LEU A 225 -16.54 -6.53 43.11
N ASP A 226 -16.30 -6.53 44.42
CA ASP A 226 -15.97 -7.76 45.17
C ASP A 226 -17.10 -8.79 45.10
N ALA A 227 -18.36 -8.35 45.15
CA ALA A 227 -19.51 -9.25 44.99
C ALA A 227 -19.65 -9.80 43.55
N THR A 228 -19.29 -9.01 42.53
CA THR A 228 -19.34 -9.45 41.12
C THR A 228 -18.08 -10.19 40.68
N ALA A 229 -16.97 -10.10 41.42
CA ALA A 229 -15.71 -10.77 41.09
C ALA A 229 -15.88 -12.30 41.10
N ASP A 230 -16.59 -12.83 42.10
CA ASP A 230 -16.90 -14.27 42.19
C ASP A 230 -17.72 -14.79 41.00
N ASP A 231 -18.61 -13.95 40.46
CA ASP A 231 -19.43 -14.30 39.30
C ASP A 231 -18.65 -14.18 37.98
N VAL A 232 -17.73 -13.23 37.89
CA VAL A 232 -16.81 -13.07 36.76
C VAL A 232 -15.80 -14.21 36.73
N ASP A 233 -15.26 -14.63 37.87
CA ASP A 233 -14.32 -15.75 37.96
C ASP A 233 -14.97 -17.07 37.52
N LYS A 234 -16.21 -17.35 37.95
CA LYS A 234 -16.99 -18.50 37.46
C LYS A 234 -17.30 -18.44 35.96
N ALA A 235 -17.50 -17.24 35.41
CA ALA A 235 -17.72 -17.06 33.97
C ALA A 235 -16.42 -17.24 33.14
N LEU A 236 -15.26 -16.99 33.74
CA LEU A 236 -13.95 -17.12 33.13
C LEU A 236 -13.31 -18.51 33.31
N GLU A 237 -13.77 -19.29 34.28
CA GLU A 237 -13.31 -20.66 34.59
C GLU A 237 -13.29 -21.60 33.36
N PRO A 238 -14.28 -21.61 32.44
CA PRO A 238 -14.24 -22.43 31.22
C PRO A 238 -13.15 -22.00 30.23
N TYR A 239 -12.77 -20.72 30.23
CA TYR A 239 -11.73 -20.15 29.37
C TYR A 239 -10.34 -20.42 29.94
N PHE A 240 -10.18 -20.36 31.26
CA PHE A 240 -8.93 -20.71 31.94
C PHE A 240 -8.66 -22.23 31.93
N ALA A 241 -9.69 -23.07 31.94
CA ALA A 241 -9.54 -24.52 31.78
C ALA A 241 -8.91 -24.94 30.44
N GLN A 242 -8.98 -24.08 29.42
CA GLN A 242 -8.35 -24.27 28.12
C GLN A 242 -6.93 -23.68 28.03
N PHE A 243 -6.49 -22.96 29.07
CA PHE A 243 -5.20 -22.30 29.12
C PHE A 243 -4.09 -23.35 29.40
N GLY A 244 -3.34 -23.72 28.37
CA GLY A 244 -2.21 -24.65 28.48
C GLY A 244 -2.38 -26.01 27.79
N GLN A 245 -3.51 -26.28 27.12
CA GLN A 245 -3.60 -27.45 26.24
C GLN A 245 -2.88 -27.20 24.90
N ARG A 246 -2.07 -28.18 24.48
CA ARG A 246 -1.23 -28.10 23.27
C ARG A 246 -2.07 -27.85 22.01
N HIS A 247 -1.49 -27.05 21.14
CA HIS A 247 -1.95 -26.57 19.83
C HIS A 247 -2.39 -27.73 18.92
N ASP A 248 -3.67 -28.12 18.94
CA ASP A 248 -4.31 -28.89 17.84
C ASP A 248 -5.86 -28.83 17.87
N ALA A 249 -6.46 -27.81 18.49
CA ALA A 249 -7.91 -27.60 18.47
C ALA A 249 -8.28 -26.15 18.12
N LYS A 250 -9.29 -26.04 17.26
CA LYS A 250 -9.76 -24.84 16.55
C LYS A 250 -9.87 -23.60 17.44
N GLN A 251 -9.24 -22.53 16.98
CA GLN A 251 -9.18 -21.22 17.63
C GLN A 251 -10.54 -20.50 17.52
N GLN A 252 -11.29 -20.44 18.62
CA GLN A 252 -12.51 -19.63 18.72
C GLN A 252 -12.10 -18.19 19.06
N LYS A 253 -12.30 -17.26 18.13
CA LYS A 253 -12.07 -15.82 18.35
C LYS A 253 -13.18 -15.25 19.23
N SER A 254 -12.95 -15.20 20.54
CA SER A 254 -13.74 -14.39 21.47
C SER A 254 -12.87 -13.85 22.59
N MET A 255 -12.01 -12.88 22.27
CA MET A 255 -11.22 -12.16 23.30
C MET A 255 -11.49 -10.66 23.34
N ILE A 256 -12.51 -10.16 22.63
CA ILE A 256 -12.82 -8.70 22.56
C ILE A 256 -14.31 -8.40 22.83
N THR A 257 -15.09 -9.36 23.33
CA THR A 257 -16.53 -9.14 23.61
C THR A 257 -16.92 -9.60 25.01
N ILE A 258 -16.17 -9.21 26.04
CA ILE A 258 -16.58 -9.36 27.45
C ILE A 258 -16.11 -8.14 28.25
N SER A 259 -16.38 -6.94 27.77
CA SER A 259 -16.21 -5.72 28.59
C SER A 259 -17.42 -4.79 28.54
N THR A 260 -18.50 -5.17 27.84
CA THR A 260 -19.62 -4.25 27.61
C THR A 260 -21.02 -4.86 27.69
N THR A 261 -21.18 -6.17 27.86
CA THR A 261 -22.52 -6.81 27.81
C THR A 261 -22.99 -7.47 29.11
N SER A 262 -22.24 -7.40 30.22
CA SER A 262 -22.66 -8.01 31.50
C SER A 262 -22.78 -7.06 32.70
N PHE A 263 -22.60 -5.75 32.54
CA PHE A 263 -22.74 -4.79 33.66
C PHE A 263 -24.10 -4.08 33.73
N THR A 264 -25.11 -4.50 32.96
CA THR A 264 -26.47 -3.96 33.07
C THR A 264 -27.49 -5.07 33.28
N SER A 265 -27.52 -5.68 34.45
CA SER A 265 -28.70 -6.43 34.90
C SER A 265 -28.81 -6.54 36.42
N SER A 266 -29.61 -5.65 37.01
CA SER A 266 -30.72 -5.95 37.95
C SER A 266 -31.07 -4.69 38.74
N LYS A 267 -32.30 -4.32 39.13
CA LYS A 267 -33.70 -4.80 38.99
C LYS A 267 -34.54 -3.60 39.52
N MET A 268 -35.62 -3.09 38.92
CA MET A 268 -36.97 -3.66 38.97
C MET A 268 -37.99 -2.87 38.11
N ARG A 269 -38.83 -3.64 37.41
CA ARG A 269 -40.29 -3.52 37.15
C ARG A 269 -40.85 -2.18 36.63
N SER A 270 -41.42 -2.20 35.42
CA SER A 270 -42.81 -2.61 35.16
C SER A 270 -43.18 -2.54 33.66
N SER A 271 -43.76 -3.64 33.16
CA SER A 271 -44.83 -3.77 32.16
C SER A 271 -44.91 -2.86 30.92
N ILE A 272 -45.13 -3.53 29.76
CA ILE A 272 -45.86 -3.15 28.50
C ILE A 272 -44.95 -3.16 27.23
N PRO A 273 -45.42 -3.71 26.08
CA PRO A 273 -44.59 -4.50 25.15
C PRO A 273 -43.90 -3.71 24.03
N LEU A 274 -42.86 -4.35 23.47
CA LEU A 274 -42.14 -3.97 22.25
C LEU A 274 -43.08 -3.91 21.03
N GLY A 275 -43.57 -2.71 20.74
CA GLY A 275 -44.15 -2.29 19.47
C GLY A 275 -44.10 -0.77 19.44
N MET A 276 -43.53 -0.18 18.37
CA MET A 276 -43.10 1.23 18.25
C MET A 276 -41.75 1.44 18.96
N VAL A 277 -40.60 1.47 18.27
CA VAL A 277 -40.11 2.60 17.45
C VAL A 277 -39.27 2.05 16.28
N LYS A 278 -39.92 1.79 15.14
CA LYS A 278 -39.30 1.98 13.83
C LYS A 278 -39.88 3.29 13.32
N ASN A 279 -39.09 4.36 13.39
CA ASN A 279 -39.17 5.59 12.57
C ASN A 279 -38.51 6.72 13.34
N GLU A 280 -37.23 6.94 13.07
CA GLU A 280 -36.65 8.27 12.85
C GLU A 280 -35.17 8.07 12.59
N LEU A 281 -34.81 7.91 11.32
CA LEU A 281 -33.52 8.29 10.72
C LEU A 281 -33.62 8.04 9.21
N GLN A 282 -34.67 8.59 8.57
CA GLN A 282 -34.79 8.63 7.12
C GLN A 282 -35.63 9.83 6.68
N LYS A 283 -35.13 11.04 6.93
CA LYS A 283 -35.63 12.28 6.30
C LYS A 283 -34.49 13.26 6.05
N LEU A 284 -33.68 12.99 5.03
CA LEU A 284 -33.01 14.00 4.20
C LEU A 284 -32.88 13.42 2.78
N SER A 285 -34.03 13.25 2.13
CA SER A 285 -34.15 13.01 0.70
C SER A 285 -34.38 14.36 0.03
N ILE A 286 -33.47 14.75 -0.87
CA ILE A 286 -33.59 15.92 -1.73
C ILE A 286 -34.66 15.59 -2.78
N SER A 287 -35.85 16.17 -2.61
CA SER A 287 -36.96 16.04 -3.55
C SER A 287 -36.68 16.84 -4.82
N ARG A 288 -36.61 16.12 -5.95
CA ARG A 288 -36.92 16.64 -7.27
C ARG A 288 -38.37 17.15 -7.26
N CYS A 289 -38.57 18.43 -7.57
CA CYS A 289 -39.87 18.94 -8.02
C CYS A 289 -39.80 19.24 -9.52
N ARG A 290 -40.75 18.65 -10.26
CA ARG A 290 -41.09 19.00 -11.65
C ARG A 290 -42.52 19.53 -11.67
N SER A 291 -42.73 20.51 -12.55
CA SER A 291 -44.00 21.13 -13.01
C SER A 291 -44.62 22.14 -12.01
N CYS A 292 -45.08 23.34 -12.38
CA CYS A 292 -45.75 23.77 -13.61
C CYS A 292 -45.55 25.27 -13.95
N LEU A 293 -45.43 25.53 -15.27
CA LEU A 293 -46.08 26.57 -16.10
C LEU A 293 -45.85 28.09 -15.93
N ASN A 294 -45.37 28.65 -17.05
CA ASN A 294 -45.73 29.92 -17.73
C ASN A 294 -45.44 31.28 -17.07
N THR A 295 -44.50 32.04 -17.67
CA THR A 295 -44.84 33.32 -18.36
C THR A 295 -43.61 34.03 -18.98
N THR A 296 -43.81 34.45 -20.22
CA THR A 296 -43.15 35.48 -21.07
C THR A 296 -41.66 35.45 -21.41
N ARG A 297 -41.45 35.34 -22.73
CA ARG A 297 -40.29 35.71 -23.55
C ARG A 297 -39.85 37.16 -23.32
N LEU A 298 -38.53 37.38 -23.27
CA LEU A 298 -37.84 38.50 -23.93
C LEU A 298 -36.46 38.01 -24.44
N PRO A 299 -36.01 38.43 -25.64
CA PRO A 299 -34.79 37.91 -26.25
C PRO A 299 -33.58 38.79 -25.87
N SER A 300 -32.50 38.20 -25.35
CA SER A 300 -31.21 38.89 -25.27
C SER A 300 -30.11 37.99 -25.83
N ARG A 301 -29.83 38.26 -27.11
CA ARG A 301 -28.57 38.15 -27.85
C ARG A 301 -27.53 37.16 -27.29
N ARG A 302 -27.52 35.97 -27.89
CA ARG A 302 -26.40 35.01 -27.85
C ARG A 302 -25.09 35.71 -28.20
N ARG A 303 -24.12 35.62 -27.30
CA ARG A 303 -22.69 35.65 -27.64
C ARG A 303 -22.17 34.25 -27.38
N THR A 304 -22.18 33.42 -28.41
CA THR A 304 -21.58 32.08 -28.40
C THR A 304 -20.06 32.24 -28.31
N VAL A 305 -19.52 32.07 -27.11
CA VAL A 305 -18.11 31.71 -26.96
C VAL A 305 -18.01 30.25 -27.38
N HIS A 306 -17.54 30.00 -28.60
CA HIS A 306 -17.06 28.69 -29.00
C HIS A 306 -15.79 28.41 -28.20
N THR A 307 -15.93 27.85 -27.00
CA THR A 307 -14.86 27.02 -26.44
C THR A 307 -14.98 25.66 -27.10
N SER A 308 -14.40 25.52 -28.30
CA SER A 308 -13.97 24.22 -28.78
C SER A 308 -12.90 23.73 -27.81
N SER A 309 -13.31 22.98 -26.80
CA SER A 309 -12.43 22.05 -26.11
C SER A 309 -12.03 21.02 -27.16
N ALA A 310 -10.97 21.32 -27.91
CA ALA A 310 -10.24 20.30 -28.62
C ALA A 310 -9.74 19.35 -27.53
N ALA A 311 -10.37 18.17 -27.44
CA ALA A 311 -9.87 17.10 -26.61
C ALA A 311 -8.40 16.90 -26.95
N GLN A 312 -7.53 17.20 -25.98
CA GLN A 312 -6.13 16.82 -26.09
C GLN A 312 -6.11 15.33 -26.42
N PRO A 313 -5.38 14.88 -27.45
CA PRO A 313 -5.28 13.46 -27.74
C PRO A 313 -4.78 12.77 -26.48
N SER A 314 -5.57 11.82 -25.95
CA SER A 314 -5.15 11.00 -24.82
C SER A 314 -3.79 10.38 -25.15
N PRO A 315 -2.80 10.44 -24.24
CA PRO A 315 -1.48 9.86 -24.50
C PRO A 315 -1.63 8.37 -24.86
N ASN A 316 -0.82 7.91 -25.82
CA ASN A 316 -0.88 6.52 -26.31
C ASN A 316 -0.71 5.56 -25.12
N ARG A 317 -1.63 4.60 -24.95
CA ARG A 317 -1.55 3.66 -23.83
C ARG A 317 -0.66 2.49 -24.23
N VAL A 318 0.42 2.30 -23.47
CA VAL A 318 1.21 1.08 -23.50
C VAL A 318 0.83 0.25 -22.29
N ILE A 319 0.23 -0.90 -22.53
CA ILE A 319 -0.23 -1.86 -21.53
C ILE A 319 0.78 -3.00 -21.49
N PHE A 320 1.37 -3.25 -20.33
CA PHE A 320 2.26 -4.39 -20.11
C PHE A 320 1.75 -5.28 -18.99
N SER A 321 1.75 -6.60 -19.19
CA SER A 321 1.51 -7.54 -18.09
C SER A 321 2.28 -8.84 -18.27
N GLY A 322 2.69 -9.44 -17.16
CA GLY A 322 3.47 -10.67 -17.12
C GLY A 322 2.76 -11.77 -16.36
N ILE A 323 2.90 -13.02 -16.84
CA ILE A 323 2.44 -14.22 -16.11
C ILE A 323 3.55 -15.26 -16.02
N GLN A 324 3.76 -15.81 -14.81
CA GLN A 324 4.75 -16.86 -14.61
C GLN A 324 4.31 -18.17 -15.29
N PRO A 325 5.22 -18.89 -15.98
CA PRO A 325 4.95 -20.19 -16.57
C PRO A 325 4.84 -21.26 -15.47
N THR A 326 3.67 -21.31 -14.85
CA THR A 326 3.32 -22.26 -13.79
C THR A 326 2.47 -23.42 -14.35
N GLY A 327 2.55 -23.64 -15.66
CA GLY A 327 1.68 -24.54 -16.41
C GLY A 327 0.28 -23.94 -16.57
N ILE A 328 -0.71 -24.80 -16.69
CA ILE A 328 -2.07 -24.39 -17.04
C ILE A 328 -2.67 -23.47 -15.95
N PRO A 329 -3.11 -22.25 -16.30
CA PRO A 329 -3.84 -21.35 -15.40
C PRO A 329 -5.08 -21.98 -14.79
N HIS A 330 -5.42 -21.55 -13.57
CA HIS A 330 -6.69 -21.88 -12.93
C HIS A 330 -7.73 -20.79 -13.16
N ILE A 331 -8.99 -21.07 -12.88
CA ILE A 331 -10.12 -20.14 -13.06
C ILE A 331 -9.92 -18.81 -12.32
N GLY A 332 -9.26 -18.84 -11.15
CA GLY A 332 -8.89 -17.63 -10.42
C GLY A 332 -7.90 -16.73 -11.17
N ASN A 333 -6.94 -17.29 -11.93
CA ASN A 333 -6.08 -16.48 -12.80
C ASN A 333 -6.88 -15.89 -13.96
N TYR A 334 -7.79 -16.69 -14.53
CA TYR A 334 -8.63 -16.28 -15.65
C TYR A 334 -9.53 -15.10 -15.29
N LEU A 335 -10.32 -15.23 -14.22
CA LEU A 335 -11.24 -14.19 -13.75
C LEU A 335 -10.49 -12.97 -13.19
N GLY A 336 -9.33 -13.18 -12.57
CA GLY A 336 -8.54 -12.12 -11.95
C GLY A 336 -7.81 -11.22 -12.94
N ALA A 337 -7.24 -11.78 -14.02
CA ALA A 337 -6.40 -11.00 -14.94
C ALA A 337 -6.57 -11.37 -16.43
N LEU A 338 -6.60 -12.65 -16.78
CA LEU A 338 -6.50 -13.05 -18.20
C LEU A 338 -7.71 -12.61 -19.03
N ARG A 339 -8.91 -12.64 -18.45
CA ARG A 339 -10.11 -12.13 -19.11
C ARG A 339 -10.00 -10.62 -19.39
N GLU A 340 -9.45 -9.87 -18.43
CA GLU A 340 -9.23 -8.44 -18.59
C GLU A 340 -8.22 -8.16 -19.70
N TRP A 341 -7.20 -9.01 -19.88
CA TRP A 341 -6.25 -8.87 -20.98
C TRP A 341 -6.92 -8.98 -22.35
N VAL A 342 -7.82 -9.94 -22.53
CA VAL A 342 -8.59 -10.08 -23.78
C VAL A 342 -9.48 -8.85 -24.02
N ARG A 343 -10.10 -8.31 -22.96
CA ARG A 343 -10.89 -7.07 -23.04
C ARG A 343 -10.00 -5.89 -23.46
N LEU A 344 -8.89 -5.66 -22.78
CA LEU A 344 -7.95 -4.57 -23.06
C LEU A 344 -7.40 -4.63 -24.48
N GLN A 345 -7.09 -5.83 -25.00
CA GLN A 345 -6.68 -6.02 -26.39
C GLN A 345 -7.77 -5.59 -27.38
N ASN A 346 -9.03 -5.88 -27.09
CA ASN A 346 -10.15 -5.56 -27.98
C ASN A 346 -10.57 -4.09 -27.88
N ASP A 347 -10.41 -3.47 -26.72
CA ASP A 347 -10.68 -2.05 -26.46
C ASP A 347 -9.50 -1.13 -26.85
N ALA A 348 -8.33 -1.71 -27.14
CA ALA A 348 -7.14 -0.97 -27.54
C ALA A 348 -7.37 -0.20 -28.85
N GLY A 349 -7.12 1.11 -28.84
CA GLY A 349 -7.15 1.92 -30.04
C GLY A 349 -5.96 1.63 -30.97
N ALA A 350 -5.98 2.14 -32.20
CA ALA A 350 -4.92 1.89 -33.20
C ALA A 350 -3.51 2.34 -32.77
N LYS A 351 -3.40 3.23 -31.76
CA LYS A 351 -2.13 3.72 -31.21
C LYS A 351 -1.74 3.05 -29.89
N ASP A 352 -2.65 2.31 -29.28
CA ASP A 352 -2.39 1.60 -28.04
C ASP A 352 -1.58 0.33 -28.33
N LYS A 353 -0.76 -0.09 -27.37
CA LYS A 353 0.04 -1.32 -27.47
C LYS A 353 -0.25 -2.22 -26.29
N CYS A 354 -0.66 -3.45 -26.56
CA CYS A 354 -0.82 -4.49 -25.56
C CYS A 354 0.37 -5.46 -25.65
N ILE A 355 1.11 -5.59 -24.55
CA ILE A 355 2.32 -6.41 -24.44
C ILE A 355 2.12 -7.39 -23.29
N TYR A 356 2.15 -8.66 -23.61
CA TYR A 356 1.98 -9.75 -22.66
C TYR A 356 3.22 -10.64 -22.67
N SER A 357 3.81 -10.87 -21.50
CA SER A 357 5.04 -11.66 -21.38
C SER A 357 4.82 -12.89 -20.52
N ILE A 358 5.33 -14.03 -20.98
CA ILE A 358 5.49 -15.21 -20.12
C ILE A 358 6.83 -15.06 -19.42
N VAL A 359 6.78 -14.74 -18.13
CA VAL A 359 7.93 -14.34 -17.32
C VAL A 359 8.69 -15.54 -16.75
N ASP A 360 9.45 -16.20 -17.63
CA ASP A 360 10.21 -17.39 -17.29
C ASP A 360 11.49 -17.11 -16.48
N LEU A 361 12.09 -15.92 -16.58
CA LEU A 361 13.20 -15.53 -15.69
C LEU A 361 12.72 -15.39 -14.23
N HIS A 362 11.51 -14.87 -14.02
CA HIS A 362 10.89 -14.83 -12.68
C HIS A 362 10.65 -16.24 -12.12
N ALA A 363 10.29 -17.21 -12.95
CA ALA A 363 10.08 -18.60 -12.50
C ALA A 363 11.35 -19.26 -11.95
N LEU A 364 12.54 -18.82 -12.39
CA LEU A 364 13.84 -19.32 -11.91
C LEU A 364 14.16 -18.95 -10.46
N THR A 365 13.40 -18.04 -9.86
CA THR A 365 13.54 -17.69 -8.44
C THR A 365 13.07 -18.81 -7.51
N GLY A 366 12.23 -19.73 -8.01
CA GLY A 366 11.83 -20.95 -7.33
C GLY A 366 12.63 -22.18 -7.77
N ASN A 367 12.37 -23.33 -7.13
CA ASN A 367 12.97 -24.60 -7.55
C ASN A 367 12.20 -25.17 -8.76
N GLN A 368 12.83 -25.20 -9.93
CA GLN A 368 12.21 -25.65 -11.19
C GLN A 368 13.10 -26.66 -11.90
N SER A 369 12.53 -27.76 -12.40
CA SER A 369 13.25 -28.64 -13.32
C SER A 369 13.23 -28.04 -14.73
N PRO A 370 14.35 -28.10 -15.50
CA PRO A 370 14.39 -27.52 -16.85
C PRO A 370 13.35 -28.11 -17.80
N HIS A 371 13.08 -29.41 -17.68
CA HIS A 371 12.09 -30.10 -18.49
C HIS A 371 10.67 -29.62 -18.17
N GLU A 372 10.29 -29.51 -16.89
CA GLU A 372 8.98 -28.98 -16.49
C GLU A 372 8.82 -27.52 -16.90
N LEU A 373 9.86 -26.68 -16.74
CA LEU A 373 9.77 -25.28 -17.11
C LEU A 373 9.50 -25.10 -18.60
N ARG A 374 10.17 -25.90 -19.46
CA ARG A 374 9.93 -25.90 -20.90
C ARG A 374 8.49 -26.28 -21.24
N GLN A 375 7.99 -27.34 -20.62
CA GLN A 375 6.60 -27.78 -20.81
C GLN A 375 5.61 -26.72 -20.33
N ARG A 376 5.81 -26.16 -19.13
CA ARG A 376 4.95 -25.13 -18.54
C ARG A 376 4.95 -23.84 -19.35
N ARG A 377 6.09 -23.45 -19.94
CA ARG A 377 6.20 -22.32 -20.88
C ARG A 377 5.27 -22.55 -22.09
N LYS A 378 5.40 -23.71 -22.73
CA LYS A 378 4.60 -24.10 -23.90
C LYS A 378 3.10 -24.12 -23.57
N GLU A 379 2.71 -24.80 -22.49
CA GLU A 379 1.31 -24.89 -22.06
C GLU A 379 0.72 -23.52 -21.71
N SER A 380 1.49 -22.66 -21.03
CA SER A 380 1.04 -21.31 -20.69
C SER A 380 0.81 -20.48 -21.96
N PHE A 381 1.72 -20.57 -22.93
CA PHE A 381 1.59 -19.85 -24.21
C PHE A 381 0.38 -20.32 -24.99
N ALA A 382 0.20 -21.64 -25.14
CA ALA A 382 -0.97 -22.21 -25.80
C ALA A 382 -2.27 -21.80 -25.12
N MET A 383 -2.32 -21.78 -23.77
CA MET A 383 -3.53 -21.37 -23.05
C MET A 383 -3.84 -19.88 -23.23
N LEU A 384 -2.84 -19.00 -23.27
CA LEU A 384 -3.04 -17.58 -23.54
C LEU A 384 -3.67 -17.35 -24.92
N LEU A 385 -3.22 -18.09 -25.94
CA LEU A 385 -3.85 -18.09 -27.27
C LEU A 385 -5.27 -18.65 -27.25
N ALA A 386 -5.51 -19.74 -26.50
CA ALA A 386 -6.82 -20.39 -26.39
C ALA A 386 -7.87 -19.49 -25.71
N ILE A 387 -7.46 -18.74 -24.69
CA ILE A 387 -8.31 -17.75 -24.00
C ILE A 387 -8.74 -16.62 -24.94
N GLY A 388 -7.98 -16.34 -26.00
CA GLY A 388 -8.35 -15.37 -27.03
C GLY A 388 -7.37 -14.20 -27.19
N LEU A 389 -6.17 -14.27 -26.62
CA LEU A 389 -5.11 -13.34 -27.01
C LEU A 389 -4.72 -13.58 -28.46
N ASP A 390 -4.72 -12.51 -29.25
CA ASP A 390 -4.41 -12.57 -30.67
C ASP A 390 -3.01 -11.95 -30.89
N PRO A 391 -2.00 -12.74 -31.32
CA PRO A 391 -0.64 -12.26 -31.52
C PRO A 391 -0.53 -11.21 -32.65
N ARG A 392 -1.59 -11.04 -33.46
CA ARG A 392 -1.67 -9.97 -34.46
C ARG A 392 -2.04 -8.63 -33.82
N LYS A 393 -2.84 -8.64 -32.75
CA LYS A 393 -3.28 -7.43 -32.02
C LYS A 393 -2.34 -7.07 -30.87
N SER A 394 -1.85 -8.07 -30.15
CA SER A 394 -0.95 -7.91 -29.01
C SER A 394 0.42 -8.52 -29.27
N ILE A 395 1.44 -8.07 -28.55
CA ILE A 395 2.77 -8.70 -28.54
C ILE A 395 2.75 -9.75 -27.43
N LEU A 396 2.91 -11.03 -27.78
CA LEU A 396 2.99 -12.15 -26.84
C LEU A 396 4.34 -12.86 -27.00
N PHE A 397 5.15 -12.94 -25.95
CA PHE A 397 6.52 -13.47 -26.04
C PHE A 397 7.00 -14.08 -24.71
N TYR A 398 8.12 -14.81 -24.73
CA TYR A 398 8.81 -15.23 -23.50
C TYR A 398 9.83 -14.20 -23.06
N GLN A 399 9.87 -13.90 -21.76
CA GLN A 399 10.76 -12.89 -21.19
C GLN A 399 12.24 -13.16 -21.50
N SER A 400 12.68 -14.42 -21.41
CA SER A 400 14.07 -14.80 -21.70
C SER A 400 14.54 -14.58 -23.13
N ASP A 401 13.63 -14.45 -24.10
CA ASP A 401 13.97 -14.22 -25.52
C ASP A 401 14.37 -12.75 -25.79
N VAL A 402 14.17 -11.86 -24.80
CA VAL A 402 14.49 -10.43 -24.90
C VAL A 402 15.53 -10.06 -23.83
N SER A 403 16.81 -10.06 -24.21
CA SER A 403 17.93 -9.80 -23.29
C SER A 403 17.88 -8.44 -22.58
N ALA A 404 17.19 -7.45 -23.17
CA ALA A 404 17.01 -6.12 -22.62
C ALA A 404 16.35 -6.12 -21.22
N HIS A 405 15.54 -7.13 -20.88
CA HIS A 405 14.99 -7.27 -19.52
C HIS A 405 16.09 -7.43 -18.48
N ALA A 406 17.05 -8.31 -18.73
CA ALA A 406 18.16 -8.58 -17.82
C ALA A 406 19.15 -7.40 -17.78
N GLU A 407 19.42 -6.78 -18.94
CA GLU A 407 20.29 -5.60 -19.01
C GLU A 407 19.71 -4.42 -18.24
N LEU A 408 18.42 -4.10 -18.44
CA LEU A 408 17.77 -3.02 -17.72
C LEU A 408 17.64 -3.33 -16.23
N MET A 409 17.36 -4.59 -15.84
CA MET A 409 17.37 -5.00 -14.44
C MET A 409 18.69 -4.64 -13.76
N TRP A 410 19.83 -4.92 -14.40
CA TRP A 410 21.14 -4.57 -13.86
C TRP A 410 21.30 -3.06 -13.66
N ILE A 411 20.92 -2.26 -14.66
CA ILE A 411 20.98 -0.79 -14.58
C ILE A 411 20.09 -0.27 -13.44
N LEU A 412 18.84 -0.75 -13.35
CA LEU A 412 17.90 -0.35 -12.32
C LEU A 412 18.34 -0.80 -10.92
N SER A 413 19.08 -1.91 -10.81
CA SER A 413 19.62 -2.37 -9.53
C SER A 413 20.60 -1.37 -8.89
N ALA A 414 21.29 -0.55 -9.69
CA ALA A 414 22.18 0.51 -9.22
C ALA A 414 21.43 1.76 -8.69
N VAL A 415 20.12 1.85 -8.94
CA VAL A 415 19.23 2.93 -8.50
C VAL A 415 18.28 2.45 -7.38
N ALA A 416 17.92 1.17 -7.39
CA ALA A 416 17.01 0.56 -6.44
C ALA A 416 17.52 0.62 -4.99
N SER A 417 16.64 1.03 -4.07
CA SER A 417 16.97 1.07 -2.64
C SER A 417 16.83 -0.32 -1.99
N MET A 418 17.93 -0.87 -1.49
CA MET A 418 17.95 -2.11 -0.69
C MET A 418 17.00 -2.03 0.51
N GLY A 419 16.90 -0.87 1.15
CA GLY A 419 15.99 -0.66 2.29
C GLY A 419 14.53 -0.70 1.89
N TYR A 420 14.17 -0.30 0.66
CA TYR A 420 12.81 -0.44 0.17
C TYR A 420 12.49 -1.93 -0.05
N LEU A 421 13.35 -2.64 -0.78
CA LEU A 421 13.17 -4.07 -1.09
C LEU A 421 13.00 -4.91 0.19
N SER A 422 13.82 -4.67 1.22
CA SER A 422 13.73 -5.40 2.49
C SER A 422 12.43 -5.17 3.28
N ARG A 423 11.65 -4.13 2.95
CA ARG A 423 10.37 -3.82 3.60
C ARG A 423 9.15 -4.39 2.87
N MET A 424 9.32 -4.96 1.67
CA MET A 424 8.23 -5.54 0.90
C MET A 424 7.60 -6.72 1.64
N THR A 425 6.27 -6.85 1.56
CA THR A 425 5.50 -7.85 2.32
C THR A 425 5.94 -9.27 2.00
N GLN A 426 6.15 -9.57 0.71
CA GLN A 426 6.56 -10.91 0.27
C GLN A 426 7.92 -11.36 0.82
N TRP A 427 8.83 -10.42 1.08
CA TRP A 427 10.11 -10.74 1.72
C TRP A 427 9.97 -10.95 3.23
N LYS A 428 9.04 -10.23 3.87
CA LYS A 428 8.76 -10.34 5.31
C LYS A 428 8.03 -11.61 5.70
N ASP A 429 7.26 -12.17 4.78
CA ASP A 429 6.54 -13.43 5.00
C ASP A 429 7.49 -14.64 5.04
N VAL A 430 8.75 -14.46 4.62
CA VAL A 430 9.79 -15.47 4.85
C VAL A 430 10.28 -15.34 6.30
N ASP A 431 10.29 -16.44 7.04
CA ASP A 431 10.82 -16.50 8.40
C ASP A 431 12.34 -16.21 8.39
N LEU A 432 12.67 -14.92 8.52
CA LEU A 432 14.02 -14.40 8.66
C LEU A 432 14.55 -14.56 10.08
N GLU A 433 13.91 -15.31 10.97
CA GLU A 433 14.46 -15.62 12.30
C GLU A 433 15.07 -17.03 12.30
N ASN A 434 14.56 -17.94 11.47
CA ASN A 434 15.09 -19.28 11.30
C ASN A 434 16.32 -19.33 10.36
N ASP A 435 17.49 -19.65 10.90
CA ASP A 435 18.76 -19.72 10.12
C ASP A 435 18.73 -20.77 8.99
N THR A 436 17.91 -21.82 9.13
CA THR A 436 17.72 -22.81 8.06
C THR A 436 16.87 -22.28 6.91
N ALA A 437 15.95 -21.35 7.18
CA ALA A 437 15.17 -20.66 6.15
C ALA A 437 15.99 -19.58 5.45
N LYS A 438 16.78 -18.80 6.22
CA LYS A 438 17.71 -17.80 5.68
C LYS A 438 18.72 -18.38 4.69
N SER A 439 19.33 -19.52 5.02
CA SER A 439 20.34 -20.15 4.16
C SER A 439 19.78 -20.67 2.83
N LYS A 440 18.45 -20.86 2.73
CA LYS A 440 17.77 -21.24 1.49
C LYS A 440 17.38 -20.04 0.61
N LEU A 441 17.42 -18.82 1.15
CA LEU A 441 17.07 -17.62 0.40
C LEU A 441 18.07 -17.35 -0.72
N ARG A 442 17.55 -17.08 -1.92
CA ARG A 442 18.33 -16.74 -3.11
C ARG A 442 18.21 -15.26 -3.40
N LEU A 443 19.27 -14.66 -3.93
CA LEU A 443 19.29 -13.26 -4.37
C LEU A 443 18.15 -12.94 -5.35
N GLY A 444 17.80 -13.90 -6.22
CA GLY A 444 16.69 -13.75 -7.17
C GLY A 444 15.36 -13.41 -6.48
N LEU A 445 15.02 -14.07 -5.37
CA LEU A 445 13.78 -13.80 -4.64
C LEU A 445 13.77 -12.42 -3.98
N PHE A 446 14.94 -11.89 -3.63
CA PHE A 446 15.07 -10.53 -3.09
C PHE A 446 15.02 -9.45 -4.18
N SER A 447 15.58 -9.76 -5.36
CA SER A 447 15.80 -8.79 -6.45
C SER A 447 14.75 -8.84 -7.56
N TYR A 448 13.85 -9.83 -7.59
CA TYR A 448 12.83 -9.92 -8.63
C TYR A 448 11.94 -8.66 -8.75
N PRO A 449 11.65 -7.85 -7.71
CA PRO A 449 10.87 -6.62 -7.90
C PRO A 449 11.60 -5.61 -8.81
N VAL A 450 12.93 -5.65 -8.86
CA VAL A 450 13.75 -4.86 -9.79
C VAL A 450 13.64 -5.40 -11.21
N LEU A 451 13.64 -6.73 -11.37
CA LEU A 451 13.38 -7.36 -12.67
C LEU A 451 11.97 -7.04 -13.17
N GLN A 452 10.96 -7.09 -12.30
CA GLN A 452 9.58 -6.70 -12.62
C GLN A 452 9.50 -5.23 -13.06
N ALA A 453 10.23 -4.33 -12.39
CA ALA A 453 10.32 -2.94 -12.82
C ALA A 453 10.97 -2.82 -14.20
N ALA A 454 12.04 -3.57 -14.47
CA ALA A 454 12.67 -3.61 -15.79
C ALA A 454 11.70 -4.12 -16.87
N ASP A 455 10.91 -5.15 -16.58
CA ASP A 455 9.92 -5.70 -17.51
C ASP A 455 8.88 -4.67 -17.96
N ILE A 456 8.42 -3.84 -17.03
CA ILE A 456 7.44 -2.79 -17.28
C ILE A 456 8.11 -1.61 -18.03
N LEU A 457 9.26 -1.17 -17.56
CA LEU A 457 9.90 0.06 -18.01
C LEU A 457 10.61 -0.08 -19.37
N VAL A 458 11.14 -1.26 -19.71
CA VAL A 458 11.83 -1.50 -20.98
C VAL A 458 10.91 -1.28 -22.20
N HIS A 459 9.60 -1.43 -22.02
CA HIS A 459 8.61 -1.19 -23.06
C HIS A 459 7.95 0.20 -22.97
N GLY A 460 8.34 1.04 -22.00
CA GLY A 460 7.69 2.33 -21.75
C GLY A 460 6.23 2.15 -21.33
N ALA A 461 5.92 1.13 -20.53
CA ALA A 461 4.55 0.82 -20.15
C ALA A 461 3.94 1.92 -19.25
N THR A 462 2.74 2.34 -19.62
CA THR A 462 1.95 3.36 -18.91
C THR A 462 0.92 2.74 -17.99
N HIS A 463 0.42 1.55 -18.32
CA HIS A 463 -0.64 0.85 -17.60
C HIS A 463 -0.25 -0.61 -17.39
N VAL A 464 -0.47 -1.14 -16.19
CA VAL A 464 -0.10 -2.51 -15.83
C VAL A 464 -1.28 -3.20 -15.14
N PRO A 465 -2.00 -4.11 -15.82
CA PRO A 465 -3.07 -4.87 -15.19
C PRO A 465 -2.49 -5.91 -14.25
N VAL A 466 -2.80 -5.78 -12.96
CA VAL A 466 -2.29 -6.64 -11.90
C VAL A 466 -3.34 -6.87 -10.82
N GLY A 467 -3.17 -7.95 -10.05
CA GLY A 467 -3.94 -8.18 -8.83
C GLY A 467 -3.58 -7.18 -7.73
N GLU A 468 -4.47 -7.04 -6.74
CA GLU A 468 -4.27 -6.14 -5.60
C GLU A 468 -2.99 -6.48 -4.80
N ASP A 469 -2.59 -7.74 -4.77
CA ASP A 469 -1.37 -8.23 -4.12
C ASP A 469 -0.07 -7.66 -4.71
N GLN A 470 -0.11 -7.20 -5.97
CA GLN A 470 1.06 -6.69 -6.70
C GLN A 470 1.16 -5.16 -6.66
N LYS A 471 0.20 -4.46 -6.04
CA LYS A 471 0.17 -2.99 -5.98
C LYS A 471 1.47 -2.42 -5.42
N GLN A 472 2.05 -3.07 -4.40
CA GLN A 472 3.31 -2.63 -3.81
C GLN A 472 4.49 -2.65 -4.80
N HIS A 473 4.54 -3.61 -5.72
CA HIS A 473 5.59 -3.71 -6.74
C HIS A 473 5.43 -2.67 -7.84
N ILE A 474 4.18 -2.28 -8.17
CA ILE A 474 3.94 -1.18 -9.11
C ILE A 474 4.37 0.15 -8.50
N GLU A 475 4.08 0.40 -7.22
CA GLU A 475 4.60 1.59 -6.52
C GLU A 475 6.12 1.61 -6.49
N PHE A 476 6.77 0.46 -6.28
CA PHE A 476 8.22 0.36 -6.37
C PHE A 476 8.76 0.61 -7.79
N THR A 477 8.04 0.17 -8.82
CA THR A 477 8.38 0.46 -10.22
C THR A 477 8.33 1.95 -10.50
N ARG A 478 7.28 2.64 -10.04
CA ARG A 478 7.16 4.11 -10.13
C ARG A 478 8.30 4.82 -9.39
N TYR A 479 8.63 4.36 -8.18
CA TYR A 479 9.77 4.89 -7.43
C TYR A 479 11.09 4.74 -8.20
N THR A 480 11.32 3.56 -8.79
CA THR A 480 12.54 3.25 -9.53
C THR A 480 12.64 4.07 -10.81
N ALA A 481 11.54 4.22 -11.56
CA ALA A 481 11.44 5.09 -12.73
C ALA A 481 11.80 6.55 -12.39
N ASN A 482 11.14 7.12 -11.38
CA ASN A 482 11.40 8.50 -10.96
C ASN A 482 12.83 8.71 -10.46
N SER A 483 13.37 7.71 -9.75
CA SER A 483 14.75 7.77 -9.24
C SER A 483 15.77 7.71 -10.37
N PHE A 484 15.51 6.92 -11.42
CA PHE A 484 16.35 6.88 -12.62
C PHE A 484 16.29 8.22 -13.37
N ASN A 485 15.08 8.70 -13.66
CA ASN A 485 14.83 9.98 -14.34
C ASN A 485 15.54 11.13 -13.63
N HIS A 486 15.40 11.22 -12.30
CA HIS A 486 16.09 12.25 -11.50
C HIS A 486 17.61 12.08 -11.48
N ARG A 487 18.13 10.85 -11.41
CA ARG A 487 19.59 10.61 -11.33
C ARG A 487 20.31 11.02 -12.62
N PHE A 488 19.70 10.79 -13.77
CA PHE A 488 20.28 11.07 -15.08
C PHE A 488 19.73 12.35 -15.73
N ASP A 489 18.90 13.12 -15.01
CA ASP A 489 18.24 14.35 -15.50
C ASP A 489 17.50 14.14 -16.83
N THR A 490 16.62 13.14 -16.86
CA THR A 490 15.82 12.76 -18.05
C THR A 490 14.34 12.58 -17.69
N ASP A 491 13.48 12.53 -18.71
CA ASP A 491 12.07 12.14 -18.58
C ASP A 491 11.77 10.89 -19.42
N LEU A 492 12.67 9.90 -19.34
CA LEU A 492 12.66 8.72 -20.21
C LEU A 492 11.59 7.73 -19.80
N PHE A 493 11.54 7.38 -18.50
CA PHE A 493 10.60 6.37 -18.01
C PHE A 493 9.28 6.98 -17.57
N PRO A 494 8.13 6.51 -18.09
CA PRO A 494 6.83 6.90 -17.56
C PRO A 494 6.61 6.31 -16.17
N ALA A 495 5.75 6.94 -15.37
CA ALA A 495 5.30 6.38 -14.09
C ALA A 495 4.07 5.48 -14.31
N PRO A 496 4.23 4.14 -14.32
CA PRO A 496 3.13 3.23 -14.66
C PRO A 496 1.98 3.30 -13.66
N GLU A 497 0.75 3.17 -14.15
CA GLU A 497 -0.48 3.08 -13.37
C GLU A 497 -0.95 1.62 -13.26
N ALA A 498 -1.36 1.20 -12.06
CA ALA A 498 -1.92 -0.12 -11.84
C ALA A 498 -3.38 -0.17 -12.28
N LEU A 499 -3.72 -1.07 -13.21
CA LEU A 499 -5.09 -1.40 -13.57
C LEU A 499 -5.55 -2.59 -12.71
N ILE A 500 -6.31 -2.29 -11.65
CA ILE A 500 -6.84 -3.34 -10.76
C ILE A 500 -8.15 -3.83 -11.35
N SER A 501 -8.25 -5.14 -11.62
CA SER A 501 -9.49 -5.71 -12.13
C SER A 501 -10.59 -5.63 -11.07
N PRO A 502 -11.86 -5.45 -11.47
CA PRO A 502 -12.99 -5.40 -10.53
C PRO A 502 -13.30 -6.77 -9.92
N ALA A 503 -12.73 -7.85 -10.46
CA ALA A 503 -13.01 -9.20 -10.02
C ALA A 503 -12.43 -9.45 -8.62
N ARG A 504 -13.28 -9.92 -7.70
CA ARG A 504 -12.85 -10.28 -6.35
C ARG A 504 -11.96 -11.52 -6.39
N ARG A 505 -11.09 -11.62 -5.38
CA ARG A 505 -10.13 -12.71 -5.20
C ARG A 505 -10.86 -14.06 -5.10
N VAL A 506 -10.75 -14.90 -6.14
CA VAL A 506 -11.31 -16.27 -6.13
C VAL A 506 -10.56 -17.14 -5.11
N MET A 507 -11.32 -17.76 -4.20
CA MET A 507 -10.79 -18.54 -3.10
C MET A 507 -10.67 -20.03 -3.45
N SER A 508 -9.88 -20.75 -2.67
CA SER A 508 -9.70 -22.20 -2.78
C SER A 508 -11.02 -22.94 -2.46
N LEU A 509 -11.30 -24.00 -3.22
CA LEU A 509 -12.52 -24.81 -3.01
C LEU A 509 -12.45 -25.65 -1.72
N ARG A 510 -11.25 -25.91 -1.21
CA ARG A 510 -11.02 -26.72 0.00
C ARG A 510 -10.79 -25.85 1.22
N ASP A 511 -10.08 -24.72 1.05
CA ASP A 511 -9.90 -23.71 2.08
C ASP A 511 -10.42 -22.34 1.59
N PRO A 512 -11.70 -22.02 1.83
CA PRO A 512 -12.32 -20.78 1.35
C PRO A 512 -11.73 -19.49 1.93
N ILE A 513 -10.83 -19.57 2.93
CA ILE A 513 -10.16 -18.40 3.52
C ILE A 513 -8.93 -18.02 2.69
N HIS A 514 -8.34 -18.98 1.98
CA HIS A 514 -7.13 -18.80 1.20
C HIS A 514 -7.43 -18.65 -0.29
N LYS A 515 -6.57 -17.90 -0.99
CA LYS A 515 -6.67 -17.72 -2.45
C LYS A 515 -6.45 -19.07 -3.10
N MET A 516 -7.19 -19.33 -4.18
CA MET A 516 -6.86 -20.45 -5.04
C MET A 516 -5.40 -20.32 -5.51
N SER A 517 -4.56 -21.29 -5.14
CA SER A 517 -3.14 -21.33 -5.52
C SER A 517 -2.76 -22.65 -6.17
N LYS A 518 -1.91 -22.57 -7.19
CA LYS A 518 -1.33 -23.75 -7.87
C LYS A 518 -0.41 -24.58 -6.97
N SER A 519 0.10 -23.97 -5.89
CA SER A 519 1.03 -24.61 -4.96
C SER A 519 0.35 -25.38 -3.83
N GLU A 520 -0.99 -25.44 -3.79
CA GLU A 520 -1.70 -26.24 -2.80
C GLU A 520 -1.51 -27.74 -3.09
N GLU A 521 -1.31 -28.53 -2.02
CA GLU A 521 -1.09 -29.98 -2.14
C GLU A 521 -2.32 -30.71 -2.70
N ASP A 522 -3.53 -30.26 -2.35
CA ASP A 522 -4.78 -30.87 -2.83
C ASP A 522 -5.20 -30.27 -4.18
N LYS A 523 -4.95 -31.01 -5.27
CA LYS A 523 -5.37 -30.61 -6.63
C LYS A 523 -6.87 -30.33 -6.78
N ARG A 524 -7.70 -30.79 -5.83
CA ARG A 524 -9.15 -30.54 -5.84
C ARG A 524 -9.51 -29.12 -5.40
N SER A 525 -8.57 -28.39 -4.84
CA SER A 525 -8.76 -27.03 -4.37
C SER A 525 -8.81 -25.99 -5.49
N THR A 526 -8.26 -26.33 -6.66
CA THR A 526 -8.13 -25.44 -7.82
C THR A 526 -8.79 -26.03 -9.05
N ILE A 527 -9.48 -25.19 -9.83
CA ILE A 527 -10.08 -25.58 -11.12
C ILE A 527 -9.15 -25.10 -12.23
N LEU A 528 -8.54 -26.01 -12.98
CA LEU A 528 -7.68 -25.69 -14.11
C LEU A 528 -8.54 -25.44 -15.36
N LEU A 529 -8.07 -24.57 -16.25
CA LEU A 529 -8.79 -24.27 -17.49
C LEU A 529 -8.82 -25.43 -18.50
N ASN A 530 -8.00 -26.47 -18.30
CA ASN A 530 -8.03 -27.68 -19.11
C ASN A 530 -8.71 -28.87 -18.42
N ASP A 531 -9.26 -28.69 -17.21
CA ASP A 531 -9.96 -29.77 -16.51
C ASP A 531 -11.10 -30.32 -17.38
N THR A 532 -11.27 -31.63 -17.40
CA THR A 532 -12.39 -32.31 -18.05
C THR A 532 -13.70 -32.02 -17.32
N VAL A 533 -14.83 -32.24 -18.01
CA VAL A 533 -16.17 -32.03 -17.43
C VAL A 533 -16.34 -32.80 -16.11
N LYS A 534 -15.81 -34.03 -16.06
CA LYS A 534 -15.86 -34.91 -14.88
C LYS A 534 -14.97 -34.40 -13.74
N GLU A 535 -13.80 -33.83 -14.04
CA GLU A 535 -12.91 -33.27 -13.03
C GLU A 535 -13.51 -32.02 -12.38
N VAL A 536 -14.06 -31.09 -13.20
CA VAL A 536 -14.77 -29.91 -12.69
C VAL A 536 -15.93 -30.34 -11.79
N GLN A 537 -16.73 -31.31 -12.25
CA GLN A 537 -17.82 -31.90 -11.47
C GLN A 537 -17.35 -32.42 -10.11
N GLN A 538 -16.30 -33.24 -10.11
CA GLN A 538 -15.78 -33.83 -8.89
C GLN A 538 -15.25 -32.76 -7.92
N LYS A 539 -14.57 -31.73 -8.42
CA LYS A 539 -14.01 -30.63 -7.63
C LYS A 539 -15.11 -29.78 -6.99
N ILE A 540 -16.11 -29.35 -7.76
CA ILE A 540 -17.24 -28.54 -7.26
C ILE A 540 -18.09 -29.34 -6.27
N LYS A 541 -18.36 -30.61 -6.56
CA LYS A 541 -19.09 -31.49 -5.65
C LYS A 541 -18.39 -31.58 -4.27
N GLN A 542 -17.06 -31.64 -4.25
CA GLN A 542 -16.23 -31.75 -3.04
C GLN A 542 -15.82 -30.40 -2.43
N ALA A 543 -16.27 -29.27 -2.98
CA ALA A 543 -16.01 -27.94 -2.44
C ALA A 543 -16.56 -27.82 -1.01
N VAL A 544 -15.80 -27.23 -0.11
CA VAL A 544 -16.18 -27.06 1.30
C VAL A 544 -17.26 -26.01 1.41
N THR A 545 -18.36 -26.38 2.04
CA THR A 545 -19.50 -25.51 2.37
C THR A 545 -19.84 -25.67 3.84
N ASP A 546 -20.66 -24.77 4.36
CA ASP A 546 -21.23 -24.89 5.71
C ASP A 546 -22.40 -25.90 5.75
N SER A 547 -22.94 -26.06 6.96
CA SER A 547 -24.09 -26.91 7.26
C SER A 547 -25.41 -26.12 7.33
N GLU A 548 -25.41 -24.83 7.00
CA GLU A 548 -26.60 -23.98 7.07
C GLU A 548 -27.49 -24.22 5.84
N PRO A 549 -28.81 -24.38 6.02
CA PRO A 549 -29.72 -24.57 4.90
C PRO A 549 -29.88 -23.29 4.07
N GLY A 550 -30.10 -23.45 2.76
CA GLY A 550 -30.29 -22.35 1.83
C GLY A 550 -28.99 -21.66 1.39
N ILE A 551 -29.10 -20.79 0.40
CA ILE A 551 -27.97 -20.05 -0.20
C ILE A 551 -28.06 -18.59 0.23
N SER A 552 -26.97 -18.04 0.76
CA SER A 552 -26.86 -16.64 1.14
C SER A 552 -25.45 -16.14 0.90
N TYR A 553 -25.31 -14.86 0.54
CA TYR A 553 -24.02 -14.23 0.36
C TYR A 553 -23.53 -13.61 1.68
N ASP A 554 -22.54 -14.25 2.29
CA ASP A 554 -21.83 -13.74 3.48
C ASP A 554 -20.36 -14.22 3.43
N PRO A 555 -19.43 -13.42 2.90
CA PRO A 555 -18.02 -13.80 2.78
C PRO A 555 -17.33 -14.05 4.12
N VAL A 556 -17.88 -13.56 5.24
CA VAL A 556 -17.25 -13.69 6.56
C VAL A 556 -17.73 -14.97 7.25
N ARG A 557 -19.04 -15.22 7.28
CA ARG A 557 -19.62 -16.39 7.96
C ARG A 557 -19.72 -17.62 7.07
N ARG A 558 -20.00 -17.42 5.78
CA ARG A 558 -20.21 -18.49 4.78
C ARG A 558 -19.25 -18.34 3.59
N PRO A 559 -17.93 -18.38 3.80
CA PRO A 559 -16.95 -18.08 2.75
C PRO A 559 -17.02 -19.09 1.59
N GLY A 560 -17.31 -20.37 1.85
CA GLY A 560 -17.41 -21.40 0.81
C GLY A 560 -18.56 -21.17 -0.18
N ILE A 561 -19.76 -20.90 0.33
CA ILE A 561 -20.93 -20.59 -0.51
C ILE A 561 -20.75 -19.25 -1.22
N SER A 562 -20.22 -18.25 -0.52
CA SER A 562 -19.95 -16.92 -1.10
C SER A 562 -18.93 -16.99 -2.24
N ASN A 563 -17.89 -17.83 -2.12
CA ASN A 563 -16.92 -18.06 -3.19
C ASN A 563 -17.59 -18.66 -4.45
N LEU A 564 -18.53 -19.61 -4.28
CA LEU A 564 -19.26 -20.18 -5.42
C LEU A 564 -20.20 -19.17 -6.08
N ILE A 565 -20.87 -18.32 -5.28
CA ILE A 565 -21.70 -17.20 -5.79
C ILE A 565 -20.84 -16.20 -6.56
N GLU A 566 -19.66 -15.85 -6.05
CA GLU A 566 -18.74 -14.93 -6.73
C GLU A 566 -18.23 -15.48 -8.06
N ILE A 567 -17.88 -16.79 -8.09
CA ILE A 567 -17.50 -17.46 -9.35
C ILE A 567 -18.65 -17.39 -10.35
N LEU A 568 -19.89 -17.68 -9.92
CA LEU A 568 -21.07 -17.65 -10.80
C LEU A 568 -21.35 -16.23 -11.32
N SER A 569 -21.37 -15.24 -10.42
CA SER A 569 -21.55 -13.82 -10.76
C SER A 569 -20.56 -13.36 -11.82
N HIS A 570 -19.29 -13.75 -11.68
CA HIS A 570 -18.28 -13.38 -12.65
C HIS A 570 -18.42 -14.09 -14.00
N LEU A 571 -18.98 -15.30 -14.07
CA LEU A 571 -19.10 -16.03 -15.33
C LEU A 571 -20.32 -15.62 -16.17
N GLU A 572 -21.34 -15.01 -15.57
CA GLU A 572 -22.61 -14.66 -16.24
C GLU A 572 -22.65 -13.25 -16.87
N GLU A 573 -21.50 -12.57 -16.99
CA GLU A 573 -21.32 -11.29 -17.71
C GLU A 573 -21.61 -11.45 -19.23
N PRO A 574 -22.34 -10.52 -19.88
CA PRO A 574 -22.23 -9.05 -19.73
C PRO A 574 -23.38 -8.37 -18.96
N ASN A 575 -24.40 -9.11 -18.51
CA ASN A 575 -25.54 -8.57 -17.77
C ASN A 575 -25.36 -8.68 -16.25
N GLY A 576 -24.10 -8.66 -15.78
CA GLY A 576 -23.61 -9.08 -14.46
C GLY A 576 -24.64 -8.98 -13.32
N ARG A 577 -25.17 -10.14 -12.91
CA ARG A 577 -26.00 -10.24 -11.72
C ARG A 577 -25.15 -9.98 -10.48
N SER A 578 -25.65 -9.16 -9.57
CA SER A 578 -24.96 -8.93 -8.30
C SER A 578 -24.94 -10.22 -7.46
N CYS A 579 -23.95 -10.36 -6.57
CA CYS A 579 -23.87 -11.52 -5.68
C CYS A 579 -25.13 -11.64 -4.81
N GLU A 580 -25.73 -10.51 -4.45
CA GLU A 580 -26.98 -10.42 -3.69
C GLU A 580 -28.20 -10.88 -4.49
N GLU A 581 -28.27 -10.58 -5.80
CA GLU A 581 -29.33 -11.06 -6.69
C GLU A 581 -29.28 -12.58 -6.83
N ILE A 582 -28.09 -13.13 -7.08
CA ILE A 582 -27.88 -14.59 -7.18
C ILE A 582 -28.25 -15.26 -5.85
N ALA A 583 -27.81 -14.69 -4.71
CA ALA A 583 -28.17 -15.23 -3.41
C ALA A 583 -29.69 -15.24 -3.18
N SER A 584 -30.40 -14.21 -3.63
CA SER A 584 -31.85 -14.10 -3.50
C SER A 584 -32.59 -15.11 -4.38
N GLU A 585 -32.12 -15.32 -5.61
CA GLU A 585 -32.70 -16.30 -6.54
C GLU A 585 -32.54 -17.74 -6.04
N PHE A 586 -31.36 -18.08 -5.52
CA PHE A 586 -31.05 -19.43 -5.04
C PHE A 586 -31.36 -19.63 -3.55
N GLN A 587 -32.00 -18.68 -2.88
CA GLN A 587 -32.19 -18.70 -1.41
C GLN A 587 -32.86 -19.99 -0.92
N SER A 588 -33.86 -20.49 -1.64
CA SER A 588 -34.60 -21.73 -1.31
C SER A 588 -33.99 -23.01 -1.89
N THR A 589 -32.89 -22.91 -2.64
CA THR A 589 -32.29 -24.04 -3.35
C THR A 589 -31.39 -24.85 -2.42
N ARG A 590 -31.40 -26.18 -2.58
CA ARG A 590 -30.49 -27.08 -1.83
C ARG A 590 -29.05 -26.88 -2.33
N ILE A 591 -28.08 -26.92 -1.41
CA ILE A 591 -26.64 -26.73 -1.72
C ILE A 591 -26.16 -27.66 -2.86
N LYS A 592 -26.63 -28.91 -2.90
CA LYS A 592 -26.27 -29.84 -3.98
C LYS A 592 -26.73 -29.33 -5.36
N ALA A 593 -27.98 -28.92 -5.49
CA ALA A 593 -28.51 -28.40 -6.74
C ALA A 593 -27.82 -27.09 -7.16
N PHE A 594 -27.46 -26.25 -6.18
CA PHE A 594 -26.66 -25.04 -6.45
C PHE A 594 -25.26 -25.38 -6.98
N LYS A 595 -24.57 -26.35 -6.36
CA LYS A 595 -23.27 -26.86 -6.86
C LYS A 595 -23.38 -27.44 -8.27
N ASP A 596 -24.42 -28.22 -8.54
CA ASP A 596 -24.67 -28.80 -9.87
C ASP A 596 -24.87 -27.69 -10.92
N HIS A 597 -25.54 -26.58 -10.56
CA HIS A 597 -25.69 -25.41 -11.44
C HIS A 597 -24.36 -24.68 -11.67
N VAL A 598 -23.59 -24.42 -10.61
CA VAL A 598 -22.27 -23.76 -10.71
C VAL A 598 -21.31 -24.58 -11.57
N GLU A 599 -21.28 -25.90 -11.40
CA GLU A 599 -20.52 -26.82 -12.24
C GLU A 599 -20.91 -26.69 -13.72
N ALA A 600 -22.22 -26.71 -14.03
CA ALA A 600 -22.70 -26.62 -15.39
C ALA A 600 -22.28 -25.31 -16.06
N THR A 601 -22.39 -24.18 -15.34
CA THR A 601 -21.97 -22.87 -15.84
C THR A 601 -20.46 -22.78 -16.07
N ILE A 602 -19.66 -23.29 -15.12
CA ILE A 602 -18.19 -23.36 -15.28
C ILE A 602 -17.82 -24.21 -16.49
N ASN A 603 -18.43 -25.38 -16.65
CA ASN A 603 -18.15 -26.28 -17.77
C ASN A 603 -18.52 -25.65 -19.12
N ALA A 604 -19.70 -25.03 -19.22
CA ALA A 604 -20.12 -24.33 -20.43
C ALA A 604 -19.16 -23.20 -20.82
N HIS A 605 -18.63 -22.47 -19.83
CA HIS A 605 -17.69 -21.38 -20.06
C HIS A 605 -16.29 -21.85 -20.43
N ILE A 606 -15.77 -22.89 -19.76
CA ILE A 606 -14.41 -23.40 -19.97
C ILE A 606 -14.32 -24.26 -21.24
N GLN A 607 -15.41 -24.93 -21.64
CA GLN A 607 -15.43 -25.83 -22.80
C GLN A 607 -14.78 -25.25 -24.07
N PRO A 608 -15.17 -24.06 -24.59
CA PRO A 608 -14.57 -23.50 -25.80
C PRO A 608 -13.09 -23.18 -25.63
N ILE A 609 -12.67 -22.76 -24.42
CA ILE A 609 -11.25 -22.49 -24.11
C ILE A 609 -10.45 -23.79 -24.13
N ARG A 610 -10.99 -24.85 -23.51
CA ARG A 610 -10.37 -26.18 -23.46
C ARG A 610 -10.24 -26.80 -24.84
N GLU A 611 -11.29 -26.75 -25.66
CA GLU A 611 -11.29 -27.27 -27.04
C GLU A 611 -10.22 -26.57 -27.87
N ARG A 612 -10.20 -25.24 -27.85
CA ARG A 612 -9.18 -24.45 -28.57
C ARG A 612 -7.76 -24.72 -28.06
N PHE A 613 -7.58 -24.92 -26.75
CA PHE A 613 -6.28 -25.30 -26.19
C PHE A 613 -5.81 -26.65 -26.74
N LEU A 614 -6.69 -27.66 -26.77
CA LEU A 614 -6.37 -28.98 -27.31
C LEU A 614 -6.07 -28.92 -28.81
N GLU A 615 -6.83 -28.15 -29.58
CA GLU A 615 -6.56 -27.90 -31.00
C GLU A 615 -5.16 -27.31 -31.22
N ILE A 616 -4.80 -26.28 -30.46
CA ILE A 616 -3.49 -25.63 -30.56
C ILE A 616 -2.37 -26.59 -30.19
N MET A 617 -2.54 -27.37 -29.11
CA MET A 617 -1.54 -28.34 -28.66
C MET A 617 -1.38 -29.50 -29.65
N ASN A 618 -2.46 -29.99 -30.25
CA ASN A 618 -2.42 -31.01 -31.29
C ASN A 618 -1.73 -30.48 -32.55
N LYS A 619 -2.09 -29.27 -32.98
CA LYS A 619 -1.46 -28.62 -34.13
C LYS A 619 0.05 -28.47 -33.94
N ASP A 620 0.51 -28.11 -32.75
CA ASP A 620 1.94 -27.99 -32.47
C ASP A 620 2.67 -29.35 -32.45
N ASN A 621 1.98 -30.43 -32.09
CA ASN A 621 2.56 -31.77 -32.17
C ASN A 621 2.64 -32.28 -33.63
N GLU A 622 1.71 -31.87 -34.50
CA GLU A 622 1.70 -32.20 -35.93
C GLU A 622 2.71 -31.33 -36.70
N GLU A 623 2.62 -30.02 -36.56
CA GLU A 623 3.50 -29.00 -37.12
C GLU A 623 4.56 -28.62 -36.08
N ASN A 624 5.49 -29.54 -35.81
CA ASN A 624 6.54 -29.39 -34.80
C ASN A 624 7.19 -27.99 -34.84
N GLY A 625 6.89 -27.14 -33.85
CA GLY A 625 7.39 -25.77 -33.77
C GLY A 625 6.36 -24.65 -34.00
N TYR A 626 5.10 -24.95 -34.31
CA TYR A 626 4.04 -23.95 -34.54
C TYR A 626 3.96 -22.86 -33.44
N LEU A 627 3.97 -23.24 -32.16
CA LEU A 627 3.95 -22.29 -31.05
C LEU A 627 5.26 -21.51 -30.93
N GLN A 628 6.39 -22.13 -31.29
CA GLN A 628 7.68 -21.48 -31.26
C GLN A 628 7.77 -20.39 -32.33
N ASP A 629 7.22 -20.62 -33.53
CA ASP A 629 7.18 -19.62 -34.60
C ASP A 629 6.35 -18.40 -34.22
N ILE A 630 5.19 -18.61 -33.58
CA ILE A 630 4.35 -17.50 -33.08
C ILE A 630 5.08 -16.75 -31.97
N ALA A 631 5.72 -17.47 -31.04
CA ALA A 631 6.50 -16.87 -29.96
C ALA A 631 7.68 -16.05 -30.50
N GLU A 632 8.39 -16.53 -31.53
CA GLU A 632 9.51 -15.82 -32.15
C GLU A 632 9.05 -14.53 -32.82
N GLN A 633 7.91 -14.55 -33.54
CA GLN A 633 7.32 -13.33 -34.12
C GLN A 633 7.00 -12.29 -33.02
N GLY A 634 6.46 -12.74 -31.89
CA GLY A 634 6.25 -11.89 -30.72
C GLY A 634 7.56 -11.35 -30.14
N ALA A 635 8.58 -12.20 -30.02
CA ALA A 635 9.90 -11.84 -29.51
C ALA A 635 10.62 -10.82 -30.40
N VAL A 636 10.51 -10.91 -31.74
CA VAL A 636 11.03 -9.89 -32.67
C VAL A 636 10.41 -8.52 -32.35
N ARG A 637 9.08 -8.43 -32.28
CA ARG A 637 8.37 -7.17 -31.98
C ARG A 637 8.69 -6.64 -30.58
N ALA A 638 8.85 -7.54 -29.60
CA ALA A 638 9.25 -7.19 -28.24
C ALA A 638 10.69 -6.64 -28.19
N ARG A 639 11.64 -7.29 -28.88
CA ARG A 639 13.03 -6.81 -29.01
C ARG A 639 13.10 -5.43 -29.66
N GLU A 640 12.36 -5.21 -30.74
CA GLU A 640 12.29 -3.88 -31.38
C GLU A 640 11.79 -2.80 -30.43
N SER A 641 10.75 -3.09 -29.64
CA SER A 641 10.23 -2.16 -28.63
C SER A 641 11.25 -1.90 -27.53
N ALA A 642 11.89 -2.96 -27.02
CA ALA A 642 12.82 -2.88 -25.91
C ALA A 642 14.13 -2.18 -26.30
N ASN A 643 14.67 -2.49 -27.49
CA ASN A 643 15.91 -1.91 -27.99
C ASN A 643 15.81 -0.40 -28.17
N LYS A 644 14.65 0.11 -28.65
CA LYS A 644 14.40 1.57 -28.74
C LYS A 644 14.54 2.26 -27.39
N THR A 645 13.96 1.68 -26.34
CA THR A 645 14.11 2.21 -24.98
C THR A 645 15.56 2.07 -24.50
N MET A 646 16.20 0.92 -24.74
CA MET A 646 17.57 0.69 -24.30
C MET A 646 18.60 1.60 -24.97
N GLU A 647 18.41 1.96 -26.24
CA GLU A 647 19.23 2.98 -26.91
C GLU A 647 19.18 4.30 -26.15
N THR A 648 17.98 4.79 -25.82
CA THR A 648 17.80 6.03 -25.05
C THR A 648 18.34 5.93 -23.62
N VAL A 649 18.27 4.75 -22.99
CA VAL A 649 18.84 4.51 -21.66
C VAL A 649 20.36 4.56 -21.71
N ARG A 650 20.99 3.92 -22.71
CA ARG A 650 22.46 3.95 -22.88
C ARG A 650 22.96 5.34 -23.24
N ASP A 651 22.20 6.11 -24.00
CA ASP A 651 22.48 7.52 -24.27
C ASP A 651 22.46 8.37 -23.00
N ALA A 652 21.41 8.22 -22.18
CA ALA A 652 21.29 8.93 -20.91
C ALA A 652 22.42 8.58 -19.92
N MET A 653 22.90 7.33 -19.96
CA MET A 653 24.02 6.87 -19.12
C MET A 653 25.41 7.22 -19.70
N ALA A 654 25.47 7.79 -20.91
CA ALA A 654 26.71 8.02 -21.65
C ALA A 654 27.57 6.75 -21.84
N THR A 655 26.92 5.58 -21.95
CA THR A 655 27.59 4.29 -22.16
C THR A 655 27.62 3.85 -23.62
N GLN A 656 26.99 4.61 -24.53
CA GLN A 656 27.23 4.42 -25.96
C GLN A 656 28.66 4.81 -26.32
N THR A 657 29.36 3.90 -26.99
CA THR A 657 30.54 4.24 -27.77
C THR A 657 30.05 5.05 -28.97
N THR A 658 29.93 6.37 -28.83
CA THR A 658 29.91 7.24 -30.00
C THR A 658 31.21 6.98 -30.74
N CYS A 659 31.17 6.14 -31.78
CA CYS A 659 32.16 6.17 -32.84
C CYS A 659 32.06 7.57 -33.45
N ILE A 660 32.84 8.51 -32.93
CA ILE A 660 33.15 9.76 -33.59
C ILE A 660 34.03 9.38 -34.78
N LEU A 661 33.43 8.80 -35.82
CA LEU A 661 34.06 8.81 -37.14
C LEU A 661 33.90 10.25 -37.65
N PRO A 662 35.00 10.98 -37.89
CA PRO A 662 34.91 12.29 -38.51
C PRO A 662 34.21 12.16 -39.86
N ARG A 663 33.22 13.02 -40.10
CA ARG A 663 32.36 13.09 -41.30
C ARG A 663 33.12 13.39 -42.62
N SER A 664 34.42 13.13 -42.72
CA SER A 664 35.24 13.46 -43.90
C SER A 664 35.76 12.26 -44.71
N LEU A 665 35.32 11.03 -44.44
CA LEU A 665 35.75 9.86 -45.23
C LEU A 665 34.59 8.93 -45.57
N SER A 666 33.59 9.45 -46.28
CA SER A 666 32.66 8.65 -47.06
C SER A 666 33.29 8.26 -48.40
N HIS A 667 34.25 7.33 -48.38
CA HIS A 667 34.68 6.55 -49.55
C HIS A 667 35.65 5.44 -49.13
N ILE A 668 35.18 4.45 -48.37
CA ILE A 668 35.77 3.11 -48.47
C ILE A 668 34.63 2.10 -48.42
N VAL A 669 34.28 1.60 -49.60
CA VAL A 669 33.56 0.35 -49.82
C VAL A 669 34.43 -0.77 -49.25
N TYR A 670 33.89 -1.58 -48.34
CA TYR A 670 34.43 -2.91 -48.11
C TYR A 670 33.37 -3.95 -48.47
N CYS A 671 33.61 -4.59 -49.62
CA CYS A 671 33.18 -5.95 -49.89
C CYS A 671 33.90 -6.90 -48.92
N ASN A 672 33.13 -7.70 -48.19
CA ASN A 672 33.20 -9.18 -48.17
C ASN A 672 32.08 -9.73 -47.31
#